data_AF-A0AAW2W9T3-F1
#
_entry.id   AF-A0AAW2W9T3-F1
#
_cell.length_a   1.000
_cell.length_b   1.000
_cell.length_c   1.000
_cell.angle_alpha   90.00
_cell.angle_beta   90.00
_cell.angle_gamma   90.00
#
_symmetry.space_group_name_H-M   'P 1'
#
loop_
_entity.id
_entity.type
_entity.pdbx_description
1 polymer ?
#
loop_
_entity_poly.entity_id
_entity_poly.type
_entity_poly.pdbx_seq_one_letter_code
_entity_poly.pdbx_strand_id
1 'polypeptide(L)'
;MSSLTLKLSSFLLSSSAQSPSSLLSSSSSLTSYIPPLPSLRFPRKSSNYRGRLTLIRASENDDKSSPNAGDSKTPNGTLPKGRREILLEYVQNVQPEFMELFVKRAPQQVVDAMRQTVTNMIGTLPPQFFAVTVTTVAENLAQLMYSVLMTGYMFRNAQYRLELQQSLEQVALPEPQEQKDVPDYAPGTQKKVTGEVIRWNNISGAEKIDAVKYIELLEAEIEELNRQVARKSANGQNELLEYLKTLEPQNLKELTSTAGEDVVLAMNTFIKRLLAVSDPSQMKTSVTETSAPELAKLLYWLMVVGYSIRNIEVRFDMERVLGAPPKPAELPPDRPPIYVPLVLYYPNLENTPKNPDFISQTTQILEQSLSETLTRFYPLAGRIKDKLSIDCNDEGVPFVVTKFNTSLSDFLKNPDAQACRGHIPSPLTWAEPGPGSNVALIQVNFFECGGVAVGSLFLHKVADGVTIGTFMKAWAAAARDSAETVSPDYTAQSFFPQNETMKRESHLFSAMRQYFKFGKTVMRRYVFDASAVSALRAKLSSKQGLKQRPSRVEVVSALLWKCFIIASNKSSNNHPTTSLVTHGVNMRRKSEPPFPEHSFGNFVWLVPASSTNDQTVADLENLFSKVRNTISKVDVEFVKRMQGESGFPGYCKNLEESWKGFPENADYLAISSWCNFGLYSIDFGWGRPIWISKCDAGSEVDWPFLNVLWLMDTRQGDGIEAWLTLDEHYIEAFDEIQELRDLASVDPSPFDMYSTASVVTK
;
A
#
# COMPACT_ATOMS: atom_id res chain seq x y z
N MET A 1 47.27 2.04 25.37
CA MET A 1 46.97 1.92 23.93
C MET A 1 45.56 1.38 23.82
N SER A 2 44.62 2.24 23.45
CA SER A 2 43.17 1.98 23.48
C SER A 2 42.77 1.42 22.11
N SER A 3 42.48 0.13 22.02
CA SER A 3 41.92 -0.52 20.82
C SER A 3 40.41 -0.22 20.75
N LEU A 4 39.96 0.35 19.63
CA LEU A 4 38.55 0.59 19.33
C LEU A 4 37.98 -0.67 18.67
N THR A 5 37.29 -1.50 19.46
CA THR A 5 36.48 -2.61 18.96
C THR A 5 35.21 -2.06 18.32
N LEU A 6 34.92 -2.40 17.06
CA LEU A 6 33.64 -2.09 16.41
C LEU A 6 32.52 -2.87 17.13
N LYS A 7 31.88 -2.26 18.13
CA LYS A 7 30.71 -2.84 18.81
C LYS A 7 29.47 -2.64 17.95
N LEU A 8 29.14 -3.65 17.15
CA LEU A 8 27.80 -3.89 16.62
C LEU A 8 26.96 -4.63 17.68
N SER A 9 26.73 -4.01 18.84
CA SER A 9 25.73 -4.45 19.83
C SER A 9 25.74 -3.58 21.08
N SER A 10 24.69 -2.77 21.27
CA SER A 10 24.04 -2.49 22.56
C SER A 10 23.02 -1.34 22.43
N PHE A 11 21.75 -1.67 22.16
CA PHE A 11 20.63 -0.78 22.51
C PHE A 11 19.43 -1.61 22.98
N LEU A 12 19.60 -2.37 24.06
CA LEU A 12 18.50 -2.78 24.94
C LEU A 12 18.95 -2.75 26.42
N LEU A 13 18.26 -1.89 27.17
CA LEU A 13 17.88 -1.95 28.60
C LEU A 13 18.91 -2.34 29.69
N SER A 14 19.13 -1.41 30.64
CA SER A 14 18.97 -1.63 32.09
C SER A 14 19.23 -0.29 32.83
N SER A 15 18.22 0.23 33.55
CA SER A 15 18.05 0.21 35.03
C SER A 15 18.82 1.35 35.72
N SER A 16 18.41 2.00 36.81
CA SER A 16 17.57 1.57 37.93
C SER A 16 17.32 2.75 38.90
N ALA A 17 16.16 2.71 39.54
CA ALA A 17 15.89 2.96 40.96
C ALA A 17 16.33 4.29 41.62
N GLN A 18 15.35 4.96 42.22
CA GLN A 18 15.39 5.32 43.65
C GLN A 18 13.97 5.47 44.21
N SER A 19 13.65 4.62 45.19
CA SER A 19 12.61 4.83 46.19
C SER A 19 13.27 5.41 47.46
N PRO A 20 12.52 6.08 48.35
CA PRO A 20 11.95 5.33 49.46
C PRO A 20 10.56 5.80 49.97
N SER A 21 9.80 4.82 50.48
CA SER A 21 8.92 4.81 51.67
C SER A 21 8.13 6.09 52.05
N SER A 22 6.80 6.07 51.96
CA SER A 22 5.82 5.63 52.99
C SER A 22 5.20 6.81 53.74
N LEU A 23 3.86 6.93 53.71
CA LEU A 23 2.98 7.05 54.88
C LEU A 23 1.51 7.17 54.45
N LEU A 24 0.66 6.62 55.31
CA LEU A 24 -0.76 6.34 55.15
C LEU A 24 -1.67 7.56 55.38
N SER A 25 -2.85 7.44 54.77
CA SER A 25 -4.19 7.87 55.24
C SER A 25 -4.46 9.36 55.48
N SER A 26 -5.44 9.92 54.77
CA SER A 26 -6.83 9.98 55.27
C SER A 26 -7.71 10.83 54.35
N SER A 27 -8.98 10.45 54.33
CA SER A 27 -10.11 11.04 53.63
C SER A 27 -10.54 12.40 54.18
N SER A 28 -10.95 13.32 53.31
CA SER A 28 -12.11 14.19 53.58
C SER A 28 -12.61 14.88 52.30
N SER A 29 -13.89 14.65 52.05
CA SER A 29 -14.81 15.33 51.13
C SER A 29 -14.91 16.84 51.36
N LEU A 30 -15.15 17.62 50.30
CA LEU A 30 -15.90 18.91 50.28
C LEU A 30 -16.13 19.35 48.81
N THR A 31 -17.35 19.15 48.30
CA THR A 31 -18.33 20.16 47.85
C THR A 31 -17.90 21.14 46.75
N SER A 32 -18.45 20.87 45.56
CA SER A 32 -19.12 21.82 44.63
C SER A 32 -18.73 23.31 44.69
N TYR A 33 -18.11 23.81 43.62
CA TYR A 33 -18.34 25.16 43.12
C TYR A 33 -18.24 25.18 41.59
N ILE A 34 -19.38 25.42 40.93
CA ILE A 34 -19.49 25.74 39.50
C ILE A 34 -19.46 27.27 39.39
N PRO A 35 -18.55 27.87 38.61
CA PRO A 35 -18.72 29.22 38.09
C PRO A 35 -19.26 29.21 36.65
N PRO A 36 -20.11 30.17 36.25
CA PRO A 36 -20.78 30.18 34.95
C PRO A 36 -19.88 30.72 33.81
N LEU A 37 -20.23 30.30 32.59
CA LEU A 37 -19.70 30.71 31.29
C LEU A 37 -19.49 32.22 31.12
N PRO A 38 -18.56 32.63 30.23
CA PRO A 38 -18.73 33.81 29.39
C PRO A 38 -19.17 33.41 27.98
N SER A 39 -20.29 33.99 27.58
CA SER A 39 -20.83 34.01 26.21
C SER A 39 -19.92 34.84 25.29
N LEU A 40 -19.45 34.24 24.20
CA LEU A 40 -18.82 34.96 23.11
C LEU A 40 -19.69 34.87 21.85
N ARG A 41 -20.43 35.95 21.60
CA ARG A 41 -21.04 36.28 20.31
C ARG A 41 -19.94 36.79 19.38
N PHE A 42 -19.90 36.29 18.15
CA PHE A 42 -19.22 36.95 17.03
C PHE A 42 -20.16 37.12 15.82
N PRO A 43 -19.93 38.16 14.99
CA PRO A 43 -20.96 38.87 14.26
C PRO A 43 -21.30 38.27 12.89
N ARG A 44 -22.59 38.35 12.51
CA ARG A 44 -23.05 38.18 11.12
C ARG A 44 -22.53 39.35 10.27
N LYS A 45 -21.75 39.06 9.23
CA LYS A 45 -21.64 39.91 8.04
C LYS A 45 -22.16 39.11 6.85
N SER A 46 -23.21 39.61 6.22
CA SER A 46 -23.64 39.15 4.91
C SER A 46 -22.75 39.78 3.84
N SER A 47 -22.27 38.98 2.89
CA SER A 47 -21.81 39.50 1.61
C SER A 47 -22.22 38.54 0.51
N ASN A 48 -23.16 39.00 -0.30
CA ASN A 48 -23.54 38.39 -1.58
C ASN A 48 -22.32 38.41 -2.52
N TYR A 49 -21.79 37.26 -2.92
CA TYR A 49 -20.95 37.18 -4.12
C TYR A 49 -21.30 35.95 -4.96
N ARG A 50 -21.61 36.26 -6.21
CA ARG A 50 -22.05 35.39 -7.29
C ARG A 50 -20.86 34.54 -7.75
N GLY A 51 -20.95 33.21 -7.59
CA GLY A 51 -19.90 32.27 -7.97
C GLY A 51 -19.65 32.27 -9.48
N ARG A 52 -18.37 32.21 -9.86
CA ARG A 52 -17.93 31.95 -11.24
C ARG A 52 -17.39 30.52 -11.28
N LEU A 53 -18.22 29.59 -11.71
CA LEU A 53 -17.86 28.20 -12.00
C LEU A 53 -16.88 28.17 -13.18
N THR A 54 -15.78 27.43 -13.04
CA THR A 54 -14.84 27.20 -14.14
C THR A 54 -15.12 25.82 -14.72
N LEU A 55 -15.70 25.80 -15.91
CA LEU A 55 -16.01 24.63 -16.71
C LEU A 55 -14.72 24.18 -17.43
N ILE A 56 -14.19 22.99 -17.15
CA ILE A 56 -13.17 22.36 -18.01
C ILE A 56 -13.88 21.37 -18.90
N ARG A 57 -14.02 21.73 -20.18
CA ARG A 57 -14.54 20.89 -21.24
C ARG A 57 -13.34 20.43 -22.06
N ALA A 58 -13.08 19.12 -22.12
CA ALA A 58 -12.02 18.59 -22.98
C ALA A 58 -12.54 18.53 -24.44
N SER A 59 -11.83 19.18 -25.36
CA SER A 59 -11.88 18.86 -26.79
C SER A 59 -10.48 18.92 -27.40
N GLU A 60 -10.21 18.00 -28.32
CA GLU A 60 -8.98 17.85 -29.10
C GLU A 60 -8.82 18.93 -30.19
N ASN A 61 -7.59 19.44 -30.38
CA ASN A 61 -6.82 19.56 -31.64
C ASN A 61 -5.83 20.76 -31.69
N ASP A 62 -4.57 20.39 -31.91
CA ASP A 62 -3.46 20.93 -32.71
C ASP A 62 -3.15 22.43 -32.95
N ASP A 63 -1.82 22.67 -32.82
CA ASP A 63 -0.87 23.49 -33.61
C ASP A 63 -0.42 24.92 -33.17
N LYS A 64 0.87 24.95 -32.77
CA LYS A 64 2.01 25.89 -33.03
C LYS A 64 2.09 27.36 -32.57
N SER A 65 3.21 27.60 -31.86
CA SER A 65 4.26 28.65 -32.05
C SER A 65 4.40 29.84 -31.06
N SER A 66 5.36 29.67 -30.13
CA SER A 66 6.48 30.56 -29.69
C SER A 66 6.22 31.99 -29.12
N PRO A 67 7.24 32.72 -28.59
CA PRO A 67 7.51 32.79 -27.15
C PRO A 67 7.53 34.25 -26.61
N ASN A 68 7.41 34.47 -25.30
CA ASN A 68 8.09 35.61 -24.67
C ASN A 68 8.19 35.50 -23.15
N ALA A 69 9.39 35.81 -22.67
CA ALA A 69 9.79 35.92 -21.27
C ALA A 69 9.27 37.22 -20.64
N GLY A 70 8.93 37.14 -19.36
CA GLY A 70 8.61 38.29 -18.52
C GLY A 70 8.61 37.89 -17.05
N ASP A 71 9.68 38.25 -16.36
CA ASP A 71 9.88 38.08 -14.92
C ASP A 71 8.71 38.59 -14.08
N SER A 72 8.18 37.73 -13.21
CA SER A 72 7.48 38.18 -12.00
C SER A 72 7.79 37.24 -10.84
N LYS A 73 8.47 37.80 -9.83
CA LYS A 73 8.90 37.17 -8.58
C LYS A 73 7.74 36.46 -7.85
N THR A 74 7.92 35.17 -7.59
CA THR A 74 7.10 34.37 -6.66
C THR A 74 7.59 34.54 -5.21
N PRO A 75 6.69 34.66 -4.21
CA PRO A 75 7.07 34.61 -2.80
C PRO A 75 7.13 33.16 -2.30
N ASN A 76 8.30 32.80 -1.74
CA ASN A 76 8.63 31.67 -0.86
C ASN A 76 7.60 30.53 -0.73
N GLY A 77 7.67 29.56 -1.65
CA GLY A 77 7.30 28.16 -1.42
C GLY A 77 8.58 27.33 -1.26
N THR A 78 8.58 26.36 -0.35
CA THR A 78 9.71 25.44 -0.12
C THR A 78 10.10 24.77 -1.45
N LEU A 79 11.34 24.98 -1.89
CA LEU A 79 11.86 24.43 -3.15
C LEU A 79 11.71 22.90 -3.20
N PRO A 80 11.55 22.30 -4.40
CA PRO A 80 11.72 20.86 -4.59
C PRO A 80 13.07 20.41 -4.02
N LYS A 81 13.06 19.36 -3.18
CA LYS A 81 14.30 18.85 -2.57
C LYS A 81 15.31 18.53 -3.68
N GLY A 82 16.51 19.10 -3.56
CA GLY A 82 17.58 18.85 -4.53
C GLY A 82 18.11 17.42 -4.45
N ARG A 83 18.68 16.89 -5.54
CA ARG A 83 19.35 15.58 -5.60
C ARG A 83 20.25 15.32 -4.39
N ARG A 84 21.03 16.33 -4.02
CA ARG A 84 21.93 16.34 -2.86
C ARG A 84 21.21 16.05 -1.54
N GLU A 85 20.06 16.67 -1.30
CA GLU A 85 19.31 16.53 -0.05
C GLU A 85 18.74 15.12 0.10
N ILE A 86 18.22 14.55 -0.99
CA ILE A 86 17.67 13.19 -1.03
C ILE A 86 18.77 12.16 -0.74
N LEU A 87 19.94 12.32 -1.37
CA LEU A 87 21.08 11.41 -1.16
C LEU A 87 21.62 11.49 0.27
N LEU A 88 21.70 12.70 0.85
CA LEU A 88 22.12 12.88 2.24
C LEU A 88 21.11 12.31 3.23
N GLU A 89 19.82 12.53 3.00
CA GLU A 89 18.74 11.95 3.83
C GLU A 89 18.78 10.42 3.79
N TYR A 90 18.97 9.82 2.62
CA TYR A 90 19.12 8.37 2.50
C TYR A 90 20.31 7.84 3.32
N VAL A 91 21.49 8.42 3.12
CA VAL A 91 22.73 8.00 3.78
C VAL A 91 22.67 8.18 5.31
N GLN A 92 21.95 9.18 5.80
CA GLN A 92 21.77 9.42 7.23
C GLN A 92 20.83 8.41 7.89
N ASN A 93 19.87 7.87 7.14
CA ASN A 93 18.80 7.02 7.68
C ASN A 93 18.95 5.53 7.38
N VAL A 94 19.77 5.14 6.39
CA VAL A 94 19.97 3.73 6.03
C VAL A 94 20.56 2.94 7.21
N GLN A 95 19.98 1.76 7.49
CA GLN A 95 20.37 0.85 8.57
C GLN A 95 20.78 -0.55 8.02
N PRO A 96 21.54 -1.37 8.78
CA PRO A 96 21.98 -2.70 8.34
C PRO A 96 20.84 -3.70 8.09
N GLU A 97 19.71 -3.57 8.79
CA GLU A 97 18.57 -4.49 8.74
C GLU A 97 17.89 -4.51 7.36
N PHE A 98 18.13 -3.48 6.53
CA PHE A 98 17.66 -3.42 5.15
C PHE A 98 18.41 -4.37 4.20
N MET A 99 19.50 -5.02 4.63
CA MET A 99 20.22 -6.00 3.82
C MET A 99 19.36 -7.22 3.46
N GLU A 100 18.52 -7.70 4.38
CA GLU A 100 17.64 -8.85 4.11
C GLU A 100 16.54 -8.50 3.11
N LEU A 101 16.03 -7.26 3.18
CA LEU A 101 15.10 -6.71 2.20
C LEU A 101 15.74 -6.58 0.82
N PHE A 102 17.01 -6.18 0.73
CA PHE A 102 17.73 -6.13 -0.54
C PHE A 102 17.90 -7.51 -1.17
N VAL A 103 18.31 -8.51 -0.39
CA VAL A 103 18.50 -9.90 -0.87
C VAL A 103 17.20 -10.49 -1.42
N LYS A 104 16.04 -10.11 -0.88
CA LYS A 104 14.72 -10.55 -1.37
C LYS A 104 14.24 -9.83 -2.63
N ARG A 105 14.75 -8.61 -2.90
CA ARG A 105 14.21 -7.71 -3.95
C ARG A 105 15.13 -7.55 -5.16
N ALA A 106 16.44 -7.59 -4.96
CA ALA A 106 17.42 -7.39 -6.02
C ALA A 106 17.49 -8.64 -6.92
N PRO A 107 17.79 -8.48 -8.23
CA PRO A 107 17.97 -9.62 -9.11
C PRO A 107 19.03 -10.58 -8.57
N GLN A 108 18.76 -11.89 -8.66
CA GLN A 108 19.59 -12.92 -8.06
C GLN A 108 21.05 -12.86 -8.56
N GLN A 109 21.22 -12.51 -9.84
CA GLN A 109 22.53 -12.22 -10.45
C GLN A 109 23.32 -11.13 -9.71
N VAL A 110 22.68 -10.03 -9.29
CA VAL A 110 23.35 -8.97 -8.53
C VAL A 110 23.74 -9.45 -7.13
N VAL A 111 22.83 -10.17 -6.47
CA VAL A 111 23.06 -10.71 -5.12
C VAL A 111 24.23 -11.68 -5.12
N ASP A 112 24.28 -12.59 -6.08
CA ASP A 112 25.34 -13.58 -6.21
C ASP A 112 26.68 -12.92 -6.59
N ALA A 113 26.64 -11.86 -7.41
CA ALA A 113 27.84 -11.10 -7.79
C ALA A 113 28.44 -10.38 -6.59
N MET A 114 27.60 -9.76 -5.76
CA MET A 114 28.02 -9.11 -4.51
C MET A 114 28.59 -10.11 -3.52
N ARG A 115 27.92 -11.27 -3.33
CA ARG A 115 28.41 -12.34 -2.44
C ARG A 115 29.75 -12.88 -2.90
N GLN A 116 29.89 -13.16 -4.19
CA GLN A 116 31.14 -13.67 -4.75
C GLN A 116 32.27 -12.63 -4.62
N THR A 117 31.98 -11.34 -4.82
CA THR A 117 32.97 -10.27 -4.65
C THR A 117 33.46 -10.15 -3.21
N VAL A 118 32.54 -10.12 -2.23
CA VAL A 118 32.91 -10.09 -0.80
C VAL A 118 33.71 -11.33 -0.41
N THR A 119 33.31 -12.50 -0.91
CA THR A 119 34.01 -13.77 -0.67
C THR A 119 35.42 -13.75 -1.24
N ASN A 120 35.62 -13.22 -2.45
CA ASN A 120 36.94 -13.08 -3.07
C ASN A 120 37.84 -12.07 -2.32
N MET A 121 37.28 -11.03 -1.71
CA MET A 121 38.04 -10.02 -0.97
C MET A 121 38.53 -10.51 0.40
N ILE A 122 37.75 -11.35 1.08
CA ILE A 122 38.07 -11.83 2.44
C ILE A 122 38.73 -13.23 2.42
N GLY A 123 38.49 -14.00 1.36
CA GLY A 123 38.97 -15.38 1.22
C GLY A 123 38.03 -16.41 1.84
N THR A 124 38.26 -17.69 1.51
CA THR A 124 37.41 -18.82 1.90
C THR A 124 38.05 -19.67 2.99
N LEU A 125 38.31 -19.09 4.17
CA LEU A 125 38.82 -19.85 5.31
C LEU A 125 37.65 -20.39 6.18
N PRO A 126 37.57 -21.70 6.44
CA PRO A 126 36.49 -22.26 7.26
C PRO A 126 36.51 -21.72 8.69
N PRO A 127 35.43 -21.06 9.17
CA PRO A 127 35.41 -20.43 10.49
C PRO A 127 35.46 -21.44 11.65
N GLN A 128 35.14 -22.71 11.38
CA GLN A 128 35.23 -23.81 12.35
C GLN A 128 36.67 -24.21 12.70
N PHE A 129 37.65 -23.86 11.85
CA PHE A 129 39.07 -24.21 12.04
C PHE A 129 39.98 -22.99 12.20
N PHE A 130 39.53 -21.80 11.80
CA PHE A 130 40.33 -20.58 11.81
C PHE A 130 39.57 -19.40 12.43
N ALA A 131 40.16 -18.78 13.45
CA ALA A 131 39.74 -17.47 13.95
C ALA A 131 40.58 -16.39 13.24
N VAL A 132 39.97 -15.69 12.27
CA VAL A 132 40.65 -14.67 11.48
C VAL A 132 40.25 -13.28 11.97
N THR A 133 41.24 -12.53 12.44
CA THR A 133 41.07 -11.14 12.89
C THR A 133 41.83 -10.20 11.96
N VAL A 134 41.14 -9.20 11.43
CA VAL A 134 41.71 -8.20 10.51
C VAL A 134 42.02 -6.94 11.30
N THR A 135 43.27 -6.47 11.22
CA THR A 135 43.71 -5.21 11.82
C THR A 135 44.07 -4.22 10.73
N THR A 136 43.52 -3.01 10.81
CA THR A 136 43.79 -1.95 9.83
C THR A 136 43.75 -0.58 10.48
N VAL A 137 44.47 0.37 9.87
CA VAL A 137 44.36 1.79 10.22
C VAL A 137 43.05 2.34 9.66
N ALA A 138 42.40 3.25 10.39
CA ALA A 138 41.13 3.85 9.98
C ALA A 138 41.18 4.51 8.59
N GLU A 139 42.31 5.11 8.20
CA GLU A 139 42.50 5.69 6.86
C GLU A 139 42.43 4.63 5.75
N ASN A 140 43.10 3.49 5.91
CA ASN A 140 43.06 2.39 4.95
C ASN A 140 41.68 1.73 4.90
N LEU A 141 40.99 1.65 6.05
CA LEU A 141 39.62 1.16 6.11
C LEU A 141 38.65 2.09 5.37
N ALA A 142 38.78 3.42 5.56
CA ALA A 142 37.96 4.40 4.85
C ALA A 142 38.14 4.31 3.32
N GLN A 143 39.38 4.13 2.85
CA GLN A 143 39.67 3.91 1.43
C GLN A 143 39.03 2.61 0.90
N LEU A 144 39.12 1.52 1.67
CA LEU A 144 38.47 0.26 1.34
C LEU A 144 36.94 0.42 1.26
N MET A 145 36.32 1.07 2.26
CA MET A 145 34.88 1.31 2.31
C MET A 145 34.40 2.13 1.11
N TYR A 146 35.17 3.16 0.73
CA TYR A 146 34.88 3.96 -0.47
C TYR A 146 34.97 3.11 -1.74
N SER A 147 36.03 2.32 -1.89
CA SER A 147 36.18 1.41 -3.03
C SER A 147 35.00 0.43 -3.13
N VAL A 148 34.52 -0.11 -2.00
CA VAL A 148 33.43 -1.09 -1.96
C VAL A 148 32.07 -0.45 -2.27
N LEU A 149 31.84 0.78 -1.79
CA LEU A 149 30.67 1.59 -2.17
C LEU A 149 30.66 1.84 -3.69
N MET A 150 31.81 2.16 -4.27
CA MET A 150 31.95 2.36 -5.72
C MET A 150 31.73 1.06 -6.50
N THR A 151 32.16 -0.09 -5.98
CA THR A 151 31.85 -1.39 -6.60
C THR A 151 30.34 -1.67 -6.63
N GLY A 152 29.63 -1.36 -5.53
CA GLY A 152 28.17 -1.46 -5.50
C GLY A 152 27.48 -0.55 -6.51
N TYR A 153 27.96 0.69 -6.61
CA TYR A 153 27.50 1.68 -7.60
C TYR A 153 27.73 1.19 -9.05
N MET A 154 28.92 0.63 -9.32
CA MET A 154 29.29 0.03 -10.59
C MET A 154 28.36 -1.11 -11.00
N PHE A 155 27.96 -1.98 -10.07
CA PHE A 155 27.04 -3.08 -10.35
C PHE A 155 25.68 -2.59 -10.83
N ARG A 156 25.12 -1.52 -10.25
CA ARG A 156 23.87 -0.94 -10.75
C ARG A 156 24.04 -0.37 -12.17
N ASN A 157 25.17 0.27 -12.44
CA ASN A 157 25.50 0.80 -13.77
C ASN A 157 25.65 -0.30 -14.82
N ALA A 158 26.33 -1.38 -14.49
CA ALA A 158 26.49 -2.53 -15.38
C ALA A 158 25.16 -3.21 -15.68
N GLN A 159 24.33 -3.41 -14.64
CA GLN A 159 22.99 -3.97 -14.79
C GLN A 159 22.11 -3.12 -15.71
N TYR A 160 22.08 -1.80 -15.52
CA TYR A 160 21.28 -0.92 -16.39
C TYR A 160 21.70 -1.01 -17.87
N ARG A 161 23.01 -1.09 -18.15
CA ARG A 161 23.50 -1.25 -19.53
C ARG A 161 23.05 -2.59 -20.12
N LEU A 162 23.10 -3.67 -19.33
CA LEU A 162 22.67 -5.01 -19.76
C LEU A 162 21.17 -5.06 -20.04
N GLU A 163 20.34 -4.52 -19.13
CA GLU A 163 18.88 -4.46 -19.30
C GLU A 163 18.47 -3.62 -20.52
N LEU A 164 19.17 -2.50 -20.76
CA LEU A 164 18.92 -1.66 -21.92
C LEU A 164 19.31 -2.37 -23.23
N GLN A 165 20.44 -3.08 -23.24
CA GLN A 165 20.87 -3.87 -24.40
C GLN A 165 19.84 -4.97 -24.73
N GLN A 166 19.40 -5.73 -23.73
CA GLN A 166 18.36 -6.75 -23.90
C GLN A 166 17.03 -6.17 -24.39
N SER A 167 16.64 -5.00 -23.87
CA SER A 167 15.40 -4.33 -24.28
C SER A 167 15.48 -3.80 -25.73
N LEU A 168 16.65 -3.31 -26.17
CA LEU A 168 16.87 -2.88 -27.55
C LEU A 168 16.91 -4.06 -28.52
N GLU A 169 17.44 -5.21 -28.09
CA GLU A 169 17.42 -6.47 -28.85
C GLU A 169 15.98 -7.00 -29.03
N GLN A 170 15.07 -6.78 -28.08
CA GLN A 170 13.65 -7.14 -28.20
C GLN A 170 12.83 -6.21 -29.12
N VAL A 171 13.29 -4.97 -29.34
CA VAL A 171 12.64 -4.00 -30.24
C VAL A 171 13.13 -4.14 -31.68
N ALA A 172 14.23 -4.86 -31.92
CA ALA A 172 14.61 -5.30 -33.25
C ALA A 172 13.51 -6.19 -33.83
N LEU A 173 13.20 -6.00 -35.12
CA LEU A 173 12.12 -6.70 -35.86
C LEU A 173 12.05 -8.18 -35.49
N PRO A 174 10.82 -8.75 -35.34
CA PRO A 174 10.66 -10.13 -34.90
C PRO A 174 11.45 -11.07 -35.80
N GLU A 175 12.29 -11.92 -35.19
CA GLU A 175 12.83 -13.07 -35.89
C GLU A 175 11.67 -13.87 -36.51
N PRO A 176 11.81 -14.39 -37.74
CA PRO A 176 10.74 -15.14 -38.38
C PRO A 176 10.31 -16.26 -37.46
N GLN A 177 9.03 -16.32 -37.15
CA GLN A 177 8.45 -17.42 -36.39
C GLN A 177 8.83 -18.73 -37.08
N GLU A 178 9.67 -19.54 -36.46
CA GLU A 178 9.77 -20.96 -36.79
C GLU A 178 8.41 -21.58 -36.49
N GLN A 179 7.56 -21.66 -37.52
CA GLN A 179 6.56 -22.71 -37.58
C GLN A 179 7.30 -24.04 -37.52
N LYS A 180 7.45 -24.57 -36.29
CA LYS A 180 7.62 -25.99 -36.05
C LYS A 180 6.35 -26.68 -36.53
N ASP A 181 6.24 -26.91 -37.83
CA ASP A 181 5.38 -27.92 -38.45
C ASP A 181 5.70 -28.00 -39.96
N VAL A 182 6.93 -28.40 -40.30
CA VAL A 182 7.23 -29.10 -41.57
C VAL A 182 8.36 -30.12 -41.32
N PRO A 183 8.16 -31.44 -41.51
CA PRO A 183 9.18 -32.46 -41.27
C PRO A 183 10.10 -32.69 -42.49
N ASP A 184 10.56 -31.65 -43.18
CA ASP A 184 11.30 -31.81 -44.44
C ASP A 184 12.75 -31.28 -44.45
N TYR A 185 13.25 -30.67 -43.36
CA TYR A 185 14.64 -30.24 -43.30
C TYR A 185 15.54 -31.25 -42.58
N ALA A 186 16.39 -31.94 -43.34
CA ALA A 186 17.50 -32.74 -42.83
C ALA A 186 18.82 -32.17 -43.39
N PRO A 187 19.82 -31.85 -42.56
CA PRO A 187 21.11 -31.37 -43.04
C PRO A 187 21.72 -32.33 -44.08
N GLY A 188 22.06 -31.81 -45.27
CA GLY A 188 22.65 -32.60 -46.36
C GLY A 188 21.69 -33.26 -47.38
N THR A 189 20.36 -33.11 -47.28
CA THR A 189 19.40 -33.65 -48.28
C THR A 189 19.00 -32.69 -49.40
N GLN A 190 19.31 -31.39 -49.33
CA GLN A 190 18.91 -30.39 -50.35
C GLN A 190 19.80 -30.35 -51.63
N LYS A 191 20.20 -31.51 -52.16
CA LYS A 191 21.10 -31.60 -53.33
C LYS A 191 20.47 -31.28 -54.70
N LYS A 192 19.35 -30.53 -54.75
CA LYS A 192 18.63 -30.19 -56.00
C LYS A 192 18.24 -28.71 -56.11
N VAL A 193 18.98 -27.81 -55.46
CA VAL A 193 18.79 -26.36 -55.66
C VAL A 193 19.83 -25.87 -56.66
N THR A 194 19.39 -25.18 -57.71
CA THR A 194 20.25 -24.55 -58.72
C THR A 194 19.79 -23.13 -58.96
N GLY A 195 20.67 -22.14 -58.82
CA GLY A 195 20.34 -20.72 -58.95
C GLY A 195 21.38 -19.81 -58.30
N GLU A 196 21.24 -18.49 -58.50
CA GLU A 196 22.06 -17.46 -57.83
C GLU A 196 21.24 -16.78 -56.73
N VAL A 197 21.83 -16.59 -55.55
CA VAL A 197 21.26 -15.82 -54.43
C VAL A 197 22.01 -14.50 -54.31
N ILE A 198 21.26 -13.40 -54.17
CA ILE A 198 21.83 -12.07 -53.94
C ILE A 198 21.88 -11.83 -52.43
N ARG A 199 23.08 -11.81 -51.86
CA ARG A 199 23.33 -11.45 -50.46
C ARG A 199 23.73 -9.99 -50.39
N TRP A 200 23.15 -9.22 -49.48
CA TRP A 200 23.54 -7.83 -49.28
C TRP A 200 24.61 -7.70 -48.19
N ASN A 201 25.75 -7.09 -48.52
CA ASN A 201 26.82 -6.77 -47.59
C ASN A 201 26.85 -5.25 -47.33
N ASN A 202 26.91 -4.84 -46.07
CA ASN A 202 26.89 -3.43 -45.67
C ASN A 202 28.08 -2.59 -46.16
N ILE A 203 29.16 -3.23 -46.65
CA ILE A 203 30.36 -2.53 -47.15
C ILE A 203 30.49 -2.65 -48.67
N SER A 204 30.21 -3.82 -49.24
CA SER A 204 30.40 -4.11 -50.68
C SER A 204 29.11 -4.10 -51.52
N GLY A 205 27.93 -3.99 -50.89
CA GLY A 205 26.63 -3.98 -51.58
C GLY A 205 26.13 -5.39 -51.94
N ALA A 206 25.33 -5.49 -53.00
CA ALA A 206 24.75 -6.76 -53.46
C ALA A 206 25.82 -7.70 -54.06
N GLU A 207 26.07 -8.82 -53.39
CA GLU A 207 26.95 -9.89 -53.83
C GLU A 207 26.14 -11.10 -54.32
N LYS A 208 26.48 -11.61 -55.50
CA LYS A 208 25.87 -12.83 -56.05
C LYS A 208 26.65 -14.05 -55.59
N ILE A 209 25.98 -14.98 -54.92
CA ILE A 209 26.56 -16.26 -54.47
C ILE A 209 25.71 -17.40 -55.05
N ASP A 210 26.38 -18.47 -55.46
CA ASP A 210 25.72 -19.70 -55.89
C ASP A 210 24.84 -20.27 -54.76
N ALA A 211 23.60 -20.65 -55.08
CA ALA A 211 22.62 -21.07 -54.08
C ALA A 211 23.10 -22.27 -53.25
N VAL A 212 23.85 -23.21 -53.84
CA VAL A 212 24.37 -24.39 -53.11
C VAL A 212 25.42 -23.94 -52.10
N LYS A 213 26.34 -23.07 -52.54
CA LYS A 213 27.39 -22.52 -51.68
C LYS A 213 26.83 -21.64 -50.56
N TYR A 214 25.73 -20.95 -50.81
CA TYR A 214 25.04 -20.14 -49.80
C TYR A 214 24.37 -21.02 -48.74
N ILE A 215 23.74 -22.13 -49.14
CA ILE A 215 23.15 -23.10 -48.21
C ILE A 215 24.23 -23.72 -47.31
N GLU A 216 25.37 -24.12 -47.86
CA GLU A 216 26.49 -24.66 -47.06
C GLU A 216 27.01 -23.65 -46.02
N LEU A 217 27.05 -22.36 -46.38
CA LEU A 217 27.41 -21.28 -45.45
C LEU A 217 26.40 -21.12 -44.32
N LEU A 218 25.10 -21.14 -44.65
CA LEU A 218 24.03 -21.03 -43.66
C LEU A 218 24.00 -22.23 -42.72
N GLU A 219 24.19 -23.45 -43.22
CA GLU A 219 24.26 -24.66 -42.39
C GLU A 219 25.43 -24.60 -41.39
N ALA A 220 26.60 -24.13 -41.83
CA ALA A 220 27.76 -23.95 -40.95
C ALA A 220 27.53 -22.85 -39.90
N GLU A 221 26.84 -21.77 -40.25
CA GLU A 221 26.51 -20.68 -39.32
C GLU A 221 25.45 -21.11 -38.29
N ILE A 222 24.45 -21.90 -38.70
CA ILE A 222 23.48 -22.53 -37.80
C ILE A 222 24.17 -23.49 -36.83
N GLU A 223 25.13 -24.29 -37.29
CA GLU A 223 25.89 -25.21 -36.42
C GLU A 223 26.76 -24.43 -35.41
N GLU A 224 27.38 -23.32 -35.83
CA GLU A 224 28.12 -22.43 -34.94
C GLU A 224 27.21 -21.79 -33.88
N LEU A 225 26.07 -21.25 -34.29
CA LEU A 225 25.09 -20.62 -33.40
C LEU A 225 24.54 -21.63 -32.40
N ASN A 226 24.18 -22.83 -32.84
CA ASN A 226 23.74 -23.90 -31.94
C ASN A 226 24.82 -24.31 -30.94
N ARG A 227 26.10 -24.31 -31.36
CA ARG A 227 27.23 -24.56 -30.46
C ARG A 227 27.43 -23.43 -29.46
N GLN A 228 27.16 -22.17 -29.84
CA GLN A 228 27.17 -21.03 -28.92
C GLN A 228 26.01 -21.09 -27.92
N VAL A 229 24.81 -21.47 -28.35
CA VAL A 229 23.63 -21.68 -27.49
C VAL A 229 23.85 -22.84 -26.52
N ALA A 230 24.44 -23.95 -26.98
CA ALA A 230 24.79 -25.08 -26.12
C ALA A 230 25.84 -24.70 -25.06
N ARG A 231 26.79 -23.82 -25.40
CA ARG A 231 27.77 -23.27 -24.44
C ARG A 231 27.12 -22.32 -23.42
N LYS A 232 26.12 -21.51 -23.81
CA LYS A 232 25.33 -20.66 -22.90
C LYS A 232 24.49 -21.47 -21.90
N SER A 233 23.96 -22.62 -22.32
CA SER A 233 23.13 -23.48 -21.46
C SER A 233 23.95 -24.32 -20.46
N ALA A 234 25.24 -24.54 -20.71
CA ALA A 234 26.09 -25.41 -19.90
C ALA A 234 26.85 -24.72 -18.74
N ASN A 235 26.87 -23.39 -18.67
CA ASN A 235 27.54 -22.65 -17.60
C ASN A 235 26.52 -21.77 -16.86
N GLY A 236 26.02 -22.24 -15.71
CA GLY A 236 25.30 -21.41 -14.74
C GLY A 236 26.21 -20.40 -14.05
N GLN A 237 26.90 -19.56 -14.81
CA GLN A 237 27.69 -18.44 -14.31
C GLN A 237 26.90 -17.14 -14.46
N ASN A 238 27.06 -16.30 -13.46
CA ASN A 238 26.36 -15.04 -13.29
C ASN A 238 26.65 -14.08 -14.46
N GLU A 239 25.67 -13.89 -15.35
CA GLU A 239 25.78 -13.09 -16.60
C GLU A 239 26.34 -11.68 -16.34
N LEU A 240 25.99 -11.07 -15.21
CA LEU A 240 26.50 -9.77 -14.80
C LEU A 240 28.01 -9.76 -14.53
N LEU A 241 28.55 -10.81 -13.91
CA LEU A 241 29.99 -10.93 -13.66
C LEU A 241 30.75 -11.29 -14.93
N GLU A 242 30.15 -12.05 -15.85
CA GLU A 242 30.74 -12.33 -17.16
C GLU A 242 30.81 -11.05 -18.00
N TYR A 243 29.72 -10.28 -18.04
CA TYR A 243 29.69 -8.95 -18.67
C TYR A 243 30.77 -8.03 -18.09
N LEU A 244 30.93 -7.98 -16.77
CA LEU A 244 31.99 -7.17 -16.16
C LEU A 244 33.41 -7.66 -16.50
N LYS A 245 33.60 -8.96 -16.72
CA LYS A 245 34.89 -9.54 -17.14
C LYS A 245 35.21 -9.29 -18.61
N THR A 246 34.21 -9.09 -19.46
CA THR A 246 34.38 -8.86 -20.90
C THR A 246 34.58 -7.40 -21.27
N LEU A 247 34.31 -6.46 -20.34
CA LEU A 247 34.54 -5.03 -20.57
C LEU A 247 36.03 -4.66 -20.61
N GLU A 248 36.41 -3.87 -21.60
CA GLU A 248 37.74 -3.26 -21.65
C GLU A 248 37.99 -2.32 -20.44
N PRO A 249 39.24 -2.16 -19.97
CA PRO A 249 39.56 -1.34 -18.80
C PRO A 249 39.07 0.11 -18.87
N GLN A 250 38.97 0.68 -20.08
CA GLN A 250 38.44 2.03 -20.30
C GLN A 250 36.93 2.09 -20.01
N ASN A 251 36.16 1.12 -20.48
CA ASN A 251 34.72 1.01 -20.24
C ASN A 251 34.39 0.69 -18.79
N LEU A 252 35.25 -0.06 -18.09
CA LEU A 252 35.10 -0.33 -16.67
C LEU A 252 35.32 0.94 -15.82
N LYS A 253 36.25 1.81 -16.26
CA LYS A 253 36.47 3.13 -15.65
C LYS A 253 35.26 4.05 -15.87
N GLU A 254 34.59 3.98 -17.01
CA GLU A 254 33.36 4.75 -17.25
C GLU A 254 32.22 4.41 -16.28
N LEU A 255 32.09 3.14 -15.88
CA LEU A 255 31.04 2.71 -14.93
C LEU A 255 31.20 3.32 -13.53
N THR A 256 32.37 3.85 -13.22
CA THR A 256 32.66 4.51 -11.94
C THR A 256 32.86 6.02 -12.09
N SER A 257 33.29 6.50 -13.25
CA SER A 257 33.49 7.94 -13.52
C SER A 257 32.19 8.72 -13.74
N THR A 258 31.03 8.06 -13.84
CA THR A 258 29.72 8.73 -13.94
C THR A 258 29.19 9.25 -12.60
N ALA A 259 29.85 8.95 -11.48
CA ALA A 259 29.40 9.39 -10.16
C ALA A 259 29.46 10.93 -10.06
N GLY A 260 28.31 11.58 -9.88
CA GLY A 260 28.25 13.03 -9.70
C GLY A 260 28.87 13.49 -8.36
N GLU A 261 29.20 14.78 -8.27
CA GLU A 261 29.76 15.37 -7.03
C GLU A 261 28.87 15.12 -5.79
N ASP A 262 27.55 15.11 -5.97
CA ASP A 262 26.57 14.82 -4.91
C ASP A 262 26.67 13.39 -4.39
N VAL A 263 26.92 12.41 -5.27
CA VAL A 263 27.10 11.00 -4.92
C VAL A 263 28.38 10.82 -4.12
N VAL A 264 29.48 11.45 -4.56
CA VAL A 264 30.76 11.42 -3.85
C VAL A 264 30.63 12.02 -2.45
N LEU A 265 29.90 13.14 -2.33
CA LEU A 265 29.62 13.76 -1.03
C LEU A 265 28.80 12.83 -0.12
N ALA A 266 27.77 12.18 -0.66
CA ALA A 266 26.92 11.26 0.09
C ALA A 266 27.70 10.02 0.58
N MET A 267 28.49 9.39 -0.28
CA MET A 267 29.35 8.25 0.09
C MET A 267 30.35 8.63 1.19
N ASN A 268 31.02 9.77 1.07
CA ASN A 268 31.94 10.26 2.09
C ASN A 268 31.24 10.57 3.42
N THR A 269 30.01 11.08 3.37
CA THR A 269 29.18 11.31 4.57
C THR A 269 28.81 9.99 5.24
N PHE A 270 28.52 8.95 4.46
CA PHE A 270 28.22 7.62 4.99
C PHE A 270 29.43 7.01 5.71
N ILE A 271 30.61 7.07 5.08
CA ILE A 271 31.85 6.55 5.66
C ILE A 271 32.18 7.25 6.97
N LYS A 272 32.03 8.59 7.01
CA LYS A 272 32.21 9.37 8.25
C LYS A 272 31.26 8.94 9.36
N ARG A 273 29.98 8.71 9.03
CA ARG A 273 28.96 8.20 9.96
C ARG A 273 29.35 6.84 10.53
N LEU A 274 29.84 5.94 9.70
CA LEU A 274 30.21 4.58 10.10
C LEU A 274 31.49 4.51 10.94
N LEU A 275 32.46 5.38 10.67
CA LEU A 275 33.70 5.44 11.44
C LEU A 275 33.56 6.23 12.75
N ALA A 276 32.46 6.97 12.95
CA ALA A 276 32.20 7.81 14.13
C ALA A 276 33.34 8.81 14.45
N VAL A 277 34.06 9.28 13.43
CA VAL A 277 35.19 10.22 13.59
C VAL A 277 34.77 11.63 13.17
N SER A 278 34.85 12.58 14.11
CA SER A 278 34.55 13.99 13.86
C SER A 278 35.75 14.82 13.38
N ASP A 279 36.99 14.32 13.49
CA ASP A 279 38.22 15.07 13.19
C ASP A 279 39.25 14.30 12.31
N PRO A 280 39.68 14.81 11.14
CA PRO A 280 40.61 14.14 10.22
C PRO A 280 41.98 13.79 10.82
N SER A 281 42.43 14.54 11.84
CA SER A 281 43.71 14.34 12.54
C SER A 281 43.80 12.97 13.23
N GLN A 282 42.66 12.42 13.66
CA GLN A 282 42.58 11.20 14.46
C GLN A 282 42.57 9.91 13.61
N MET A 283 42.47 10.05 12.28
CA MET A 283 42.42 8.91 11.33
C MET A 283 43.77 8.20 11.18
N LYS A 284 44.90 8.89 11.41
CA LYS A 284 46.24 8.36 11.18
C LYS A 284 46.76 7.42 12.27
N THR A 285 46.15 7.42 13.45
CA THR A 285 46.65 6.71 14.65
C THR A 285 45.69 5.66 15.21
N SER A 286 44.46 5.57 14.69
CA SER A 286 43.44 4.66 15.20
C SER A 286 43.51 3.31 14.50
N VAL A 287 43.86 2.27 15.25
CA VAL A 287 43.88 0.88 14.78
C VAL A 287 42.52 0.24 15.11
N THR A 288 41.85 -0.29 14.09
CA THR A 288 40.57 -1.01 14.22
C THR A 288 40.82 -2.50 14.05
N GLU A 289 40.26 -3.30 14.95
CA GLU A 289 40.31 -4.76 14.94
C GLU A 289 38.88 -5.30 14.73
N THR A 290 38.69 -6.17 13.73
CA THR A 290 37.36 -6.72 13.38
C THR A 290 37.48 -8.15 12.89
N SER A 291 36.50 -8.99 13.22
CA SER A 291 36.47 -10.38 12.77
C SER A 291 36.13 -10.47 11.27
N ALA A 292 36.65 -11.48 10.58
CA ALA A 292 36.36 -11.69 9.15
C ALA A 292 34.84 -11.78 8.83
N PRO A 293 33.96 -12.42 9.64
CA PRO A 293 32.52 -12.45 9.39
C PRO A 293 31.83 -11.09 9.57
N GLU A 294 32.26 -10.27 10.53
CA GLU A 294 31.72 -8.93 10.74
C GLU A 294 32.15 -7.98 9.62
N LEU A 295 33.41 -8.10 9.18
CA LEU A 295 33.91 -7.37 8.02
C LEU A 295 33.15 -7.76 6.75
N ALA A 296 32.86 -9.05 6.54
CA ALA A 296 32.06 -9.51 5.40
C ALA A 296 30.67 -8.89 5.37
N LYS A 297 29.99 -8.84 6.53
CA LYS A 297 28.68 -8.18 6.65
C LYS A 297 28.77 -6.69 6.35
N LEU A 298 29.80 -6.00 6.84
CA LEU A 298 30.03 -4.59 6.58
C LEU A 298 30.30 -4.31 5.10
N LEU A 299 31.19 -5.08 4.46
CA LEU A 299 31.51 -4.93 3.04
C LEU A 299 30.28 -5.19 2.16
N TYR A 300 29.51 -6.23 2.47
CA TYR A 300 28.27 -6.52 1.76
C TYR A 300 27.27 -5.36 1.91
N TRP A 301 27.10 -4.82 3.12
CA TRP A 301 26.24 -3.67 3.36
C TRP A 301 26.67 -2.43 2.56
N LEU A 302 27.98 -2.15 2.51
CA LEU A 302 28.54 -1.05 1.73
C LEU A 302 28.24 -1.20 0.24
N MET A 303 28.32 -2.42 -0.32
CA MET A 303 27.94 -2.67 -1.71
C MET A 303 26.45 -2.39 -1.96
N VAL A 304 25.57 -2.80 -1.04
CA VAL A 304 24.12 -2.54 -1.12
C VAL A 304 23.81 -1.03 -1.09
N VAL A 305 24.49 -0.29 -0.22
CA VAL A 305 24.33 1.17 -0.12
C VAL A 305 24.83 1.85 -1.40
N GLY A 306 25.98 1.45 -1.93
CA GLY A 306 26.51 1.98 -3.19
C GLY A 306 25.57 1.75 -4.37
N TYR A 307 25.01 0.55 -4.47
CA TYR A 307 24.01 0.17 -5.47
C TYR A 307 22.74 1.04 -5.35
N SER A 308 22.28 1.26 -4.13
CA SER A 308 21.08 2.05 -3.84
C SER A 308 21.26 3.54 -4.16
N ILE A 309 22.45 4.09 -3.88
CA ILE A 309 22.80 5.48 -4.23
C ILE A 309 22.70 5.70 -5.74
N ARG A 310 23.22 4.77 -6.56
CA ARG A 310 23.07 4.87 -8.01
C ARG A 310 21.61 4.77 -8.45
N ASN A 311 20.84 3.89 -7.82
CA ASN A 311 19.43 3.75 -8.14
C ASN A 311 18.64 5.05 -7.90
N ILE A 312 18.92 5.74 -6.78
CA ILE A 312 18.32 7.05 -6.46
C ILE A 312 18.73 8.12 -7.47
N GLU A 313 20.01 8.17 -7.85
CA GLU A 313 20.54 9.14 -8.81
C GLU A 313 19.88 9.01 -10.19
N VAL A 314 19.83 7.79 -10.74
CA VAL A 314 19.21 7.54 -12.07
C VAL A 314 17.73 7.88 -12.06
N ARG A 315 17.01 7.54 -10.98
CA ARG A 315 15.59 7.86 -10.88
C ARG A 315 15.36 9.37 -10.85
N PHE A 316 16.14 10.11 -10.08
CA PHE A 316 16.06 11.58 -10.06
C PHE A 316 16.32 12.18 -11.45
N ASP A 317 17.32 11.67 -12.18
CA ASP A 317 17.61 12.13 -13.53
C ASP A 317 16.49 11.79 -14.53
N MET A 318 15.86 10.61 -14.43
CA MET A 318 14.70 10.23 -15.23
C MET A 318 13.46 11.09 -14.92
N GLU A 319 13.16 11.33 -13.64
CA GLU A 319 12.04 12.16 -13.19
C GLU A 319 12.17 13.60 -13.72
N ARG A 320 13.39 14.14 -13.72
CA ARG A 320 13.69 15.48 -14.28
C ARG A 320 13.45 15.54 -15.79
N VAL A 321 13.79 14.49 -16.54
CA VAL A 321 13.64 14.44 -18.01
C VAL A 321 12.18 14.24 -18.42
N LEU A 322 11.40 13.48 -17.64
CA LEU A 322 10.01 13.13 -17.95
C LEU A 322 8.96 14.13 -17.42
N GLY A 323 9.38 15.16 -16.66
CA GLY A 323 8.47 16.21 -16.15
C GLY A 323 7.41 15.72 -15.16
N ALA A 324 7.56 14.51 -14.62
CA ALA A 324 6.66 13.94 -13.64
C ALA A 324 7.00 14.44 -12.22
N PRO A 325 6.01 14.76 -11.36
CA PRO A 325 6.29 15.06 -9.96
C PRO A 325 6.98 13.85 -9.28
N PRO A 326 7.89 14.10 -8.32
CA PRO A 326 8.70 13.06 -7.70
C PRO A 326 7.77 12.00 -7.08
N LYS A 327 7.84 10.78 -7.61
CA LYS A 327 7.27 9.62 -6.92
C LYS A 327 8.30 9.23 -5.85
N PRO A 328 7.99 9.38 -4.55
CA PRO A 328 8.91 8.93 -3.51
C PRO A 328 9.24 7.46 -3.72
N ALA A 329 10.51 7.12 -3.51
CA ALA A 329 11.03 5.76 -3.56
C ALA A 329 10.10 4.76 -2.88
N GLU A 330 10.10 3.54 -3.41
CA GLU A 330 9.50 2.29 -2.91
C GLU A 330 9.96 1.89 -1.49
N LEU A 331 9.79 2.79 -0.54
CA LEU A 331 9.49 2.45 0.83
C LEU A 331 8.02 2.04 0.87
N PRO A 332 7.64 1.01 1.64
CA PRO A 332 6.23 0.85 2.02
C PRO A 332 5.78 2.21 2.55
N PRO A 333 4.67 2.77 2.03
CA PRO A 333 4.31 4.14 2.29
C PRO A 333 4.29 4.37 3.81
N ASP A 334 4.83 5.51 4.27
CA ASP A 334 5.02 5.82 5.70
C ASP A 334 3.71 5.68 6.51
N ARG A 335 2.58 5.77 5.80
CA ARG A 335 1.22 5.38 6.20
C ARG A 335 0.52 4.90 4.93
N PRO A 336 -0.50 4.04 5.00
CA PRO A 336 -1.43 3.88 3.90
C PRO A 336 -2.60 4.85 4.06
N PRO A 337 -2.57 6.08 3.53
CA PRO A 337 -3.78 6.87 3.35
C PRO A 337 -4.57 6.26 2.20
N ILE A 338 -5.43 5.34 2.59
CA ILE A 338 -6.36 4.72 1.68
C ILE A 338 -7.51 5.71 1.53
N TYR A 339 -7.74 6.19 0.31
CA TYR A 339 -9.08 6.66 0.00
C TYR A 339 -10.03 5.49 0.19
N VAL A 340 -10.99 5.63 1.10
CA VAL A 340 -11.95 4.58 1.37
C VAL A 340 -13.06 4.65 0.33
N PRO A 341 -13.22 3.63 -0.52
CA PRO A 341 -14.29 3.61 -1.50
C PRO A 341 -15.62 3.20 -0.87
N LEU A 342 -16.69 3.79 -1.37
CA LEU A 342 -18.07 3.40 -1.13
C LEU A 342 -18.89 3.70 -2.40
N VAL A 343 -19.59 2.69 -2.91
CA VAL A 343 -20.50 2.83 -4.06
C VAL A 343 -21.91 2.39 -3.67
N LEU A 344 -22.90 3.25 -3.92
CA LEU A 344 -24.32 3.02 -3.66
C LEU A 344 -25.05 2.89 -5.00
N TYR A 345 -25.75 1.78 -5.24
CA TYR A 345 -26.49 1.53 -6.49
C TYR A 345 -27.99 1.72 -6.29
N TYR A 346 -28.64 2.47 -7.17
CA TYR A 346 -30.06 2.82 -7.13
C TYR A 346 -30.77 2.39 -8.43
N PRO A 347 -31.74 1.48 -8.37
CA PRO A 347 -32.45 1.00 -9.55
C PRO A 347 -33.47 2.02 -10.04
N ASN A 348 -33.75 2.02 -11.34
CA ASN A 348 -34.92 2.73 -11.88
C ASN A 348 -36.17 1.88 -11.68
N LEU A 349 -36.88 2.11 -10.57
CA LEU A 349 -38.07 1.33 -10.20
C LEU A 349 -39.27 1.58 -11.13
N GLU A 350 -39.29 2.72 -11.82
CA GLU A 350 -40.40 3.11 -12.67
C GLU A 350 -40.33 2.45 -14.06
N ASN A 351 -39.20 1.80 -14.40
CA ASN A 351 -38.94 1.19 -15.73
C ASN A 351 -39.22 2.12 -16.92
N THR A 352 -39.29 3.44 -16.70
CA THR A 352 -39.46 4.44 -17.75
C THR A 352 -38.10 4.94 -18.20
N PRO A 353 -37.85 5.04 -19.53
CA PRO A 353 -36.62 5.63 -20.03
C PRO A 353 -36.47 7.05 -19.47
N LYS A 354 -35.37 7.30 -18.77
CA LYS A 354 -35.07 8.63 -18.25
C LYS A 354 -34.47 9.46 -19.38
N ASN A 355 -35.09 10.60 -19.67
CA ASN A 355 -34.64 11.52 -20.72
C ASN A 355 -33.34 12.25 -20.30
N PRO A 356 -32.65 12.95 -21.22
CA PRO A 356 -31.49 13.77 -20.86
C PRO A 356 -31.77 14.80 -19.77
N ASP A 357 -33.02 15.29 -19.68
CA ASP A 357 -33.43 16.24 -18.64
C ASP A 357 -33.36 15.63 -17.24
N PHE A 358 -33.65 14.33 -17.08
CA PHE A 358 -33.47 13.62 -15.81
C PHE A 358 -32.02 13.67 -15.34
N ILE A 359 -31.05 13.39 -16.23
CA ILE A 359 -29.62 13.45 -15.88
C ILE A 359 -29.27 14.86 -15.40
N SER A 360 -29.69 15.88 -16.14
CA SER A 360 -29.42 17.28 -15.78
C SER A 360 -30.07 17.66 -14.44
N GLN A 361 -31.34 17.31 -14.23
CA GLN A 361 -32.09 17.65 -13.02
C GLN A 361 -31.53 16.93 -11.79
N THR A 362 -31.28 15.62 -11.90
CA THR A 362 -30.68 14.83 -10.82
C THR A 362 -29.28 15.34 -10.48
N THR A 363 -28.46 15.65 -11.50
CA THR A 363 -27.13 16.22 -11.29
C THR A 363 -27.21 17.55 -10.55
N GLN A 364 -28.09 18.45 -10.98
CA GLN A 364 -28.28 19.76 -10.34
C GLN A 364 -28.73 19.64 -8.87
N ILE A 365 -29.68 18.74 -8.58
CA ILE A 365 -30.13 18.46 -7.19
C ILE A 365 -28.96 17.94 -6.35
N LEU A 366 -28.18 17.00 -6.87
CA LEU A 366 -27.04 16.42 -6.17
C LEU A 366 -25.93 17.45 -5.92
N GLU A 367 -25.60 18.29 -6.90
CA GLU A 367 -24.60 19.35 -6.77
C GLU A 367 -25.03 20.40 -5.75
N GLN A 368 -26.28 20.87 -5.82
CA GLN A 368 -26.80 21.87 -4.90
C GLN A 368 -26.82 21.33 -3.46
N SER A 369 -27.40 20.15 -3.25
CA SER A 369 -27.47 19.52 -1.93
C SER A 369 -26.08 19.16 -1.38
N LEU A 370 -25.12 18.82 -2.25
CA LEU A 370 -23.74 18.59 -1.85
C LEU A 370 -23.11 19.90 -1.36
N SER A 371 -23.26 20.99 -2.12
CA SER A 371 -22.79 22.31 -1.74
C SER A 371 -23.36 22.74 -0.38
N GLU A 372 -24.66 22.57 -0.17
CA GLU A 372 -25.32 22.87 1.10
C GLU A 372 -24.79 22.00 2.26
N THR A 373 -24.55 20.71 2.01
CA THR A 373 -24.03 19.78 3.01
C THR A 373 -22.57 20.10 3.38
N LEU A 374 -21.75 20.48 2.40
CA LEU A 374 -20.35 20.85 2.63
C LEU A 374 -20.20 22.11 3.49
N THR A 375 -21.20 22.99 3.58
CA THR A 375 -21.16 24.11 4.54
C THR A 375 -21.05 23.64 5.99
N ARG A 376 -21.60 22.47 6.30
CA ARG A 376 -21.55 21.84 7.63
C ARG A 376 -20.37 20.89 7.74
N PHE A 377 -20.06 20.16 6.67
CA PHE A 377 -18.94 19.21 6.58
C PHE A 377 -17.72 19.83 5.88
N TYR A 378 -17.40 21.08 6.22
CA TYR A 378 -16.41 21.90 5.52
C TYR A 378 -15.00 21.29 5.38
N PRO A 379 -14.47 20.45 6.31
CA PRO A 379 -13.15 19.85 6.11
C PRO A 379 -13.08 18.92 4.89
N LEU A 380 -14.21 18.39 4.42
CA LEU A 380 -14.26 17.53 3.24
C LEU A 380 -14.05 18.31 1.94
N ALA A 381 -14.33 19.61 1.93
CA ALA A 381 -14.10 20.53 0.81
C ALA A 381 -12.68 21.14 0.80
N GLY A 382 -11.86 20.81 1.80
CA GLY A 382 -10.50 21.34 1.93
C GLY A 382 -9.46 20.55 1.13
N ARG A 383 -8.20 20.86 1.42
CA ARG A 383 -7.02 20.18 0.88
C ARG A 383 -6.11 19.69 1.99
N ILE A 384 -5.36 18.63 1.73
CA ILE A 384 -4.24 18.27 2.62
C ILE A 384 -3.28 19.46 2.62
N LYS A 385 -3.00 20.03 3.79
CA LYS A 385 -2.00 21.08 3.94
C LYS A 385 -0.63 20.48 4.18
N ASP A 386 -0.59 19.56 5.14
CA ASP A 386 0.62 18.88 5.58
C ASP A 386 0.28 17.50 6.16
N LYS A 387 1.23 16.90 6.88
CA LYS A 387 1.08 15.55 7.42
C LYS A 387 0.08 15.45 8.58
N LEU A 388 -0.41 16.53 9.17
CA LEU A 388 -1.28 16.51 10.34
C LEU A 388 -2.51 17.42 10.20
N SER A 389 -2.54 18.31 9.21
CA SER A 389 -3.61 19.29 9.05
C SER A 389 -4.25 19.31 7.67
N ILE A 390 -5.49 19.78 7.63
CA ILE A 390 -6.28 20.06 6.44
C ILE A 390 -6.42 21.57 6.34
N ASP A 391 -6.15 22.13 5.17
CA ASP A 391 -6.51 23.50 4.86
C ASP A 391 -7.98 23.55 4.46
N CYS A 392 -8.82 24.15 5.30
CA CYS A 392 -10.25 24.34 5.00
C CYS A 392 -10.41 25.58 4.12
N ASN A 393 -9.89 25.48 2.90
CA ASN A 393 -9.75 26.59 1.94
C ASN A 393 -10.92 26.70 0.95
N ASP A 394 -11.98 25.91 1.15
CA ASP A 394 -13.19 25.88 0.34
C ASP A 394 -12.96 25.68 -1.18
N GLU A 395 -11.86 25.03 -1.57
CA GLU A 395 -11.62 24.68 -2.98
C GLU A 395 -12.62 23.64 -3.52
N GLY A 396 -13.42 23.04 -2.66
CA GLY A 396 -14.54 22.18 -3.02
C GLY A 396 -14.16 20.72 -3.23
N VAL A 397 -15.17 19.92 -3.57
CA VAL A 397 -15.05 18.47 -3.79
C VAL A 397 -15.14 18.20 -5.29
N PRO A 398 -14.20 17.44 -5.89
CA PRO A 398 -14.36 16.96 -7.26
C PRO A 398 -15.66 16.17 -7.40
N PHE A 399 -16.49 16.59 -8.34
CA PHE A 399 -17.77 15.97 -8.66
C PHE A 399 -17.76 15.55 -10.13
N VAL A 400 -17.73 14.25 -10.37
CA VAL A 400 -17.63 13.66 -11.72
C VAL A 400 -18.98 13.07 -12.10
N VAL A 401 -19.45 13.35 -13.32
CA VAL A 401 -20.66 12.72 -13.87
C VAL A 401 -20.26 11.81 -15.03
N THR A 402 -20.69 10.56 -14.98
CA THR A 402 -20.41 9.55 -16.00
C THR A 402 -21.70 8.93 -16.52
N LYS A 403 -21.66 8.42 -17.75
CA LYS A 403 -22.75 7.68 -18.37
C LYS A 403 -22.23 6.34 -18.87
N PHE A 404 -22.94 5.27 -18.52
CA PHE A 404 -22.63 3.90 -18.93
C PHE A 404 -23.67 3.39 -19.93
N ASN A 405 -23.19 2.77 -21.01
CA ASN A 405 -24.02 2.17 -22.07
C ASN A 405 -24.47 0.74 -21.70
N THR A 406 -24.70 0.48 -20.41
CA THR A 406 -25.24 -0.79 -19.91
C THR A 406 -26.39 -0.50 -18.98
N SER A 407 -27.34 -1.43 -18.88
CA SER A 407 -28.36 -1.38 -17.84
C SER A 407 -27.74 -1.72 -16.48
N LEU A 408 -28.15 -0.99 -15.44
CA LEU A 408 -27.80 -1.32 -14.06
C LEU A 408 -28.31 -2.72 -13.67
N SER A 409 -29.48 -3.15 -14.15
CA SER A 409 -30.00 -4.49 -13.87
C SER A 409 -29.09 -5.58 -14.40
N ASP A 410 -28.51 -5.38 -15.59
CA ASP A 410 -27.63 -6.36 -16.21
C ASP A 410 -26.28 -6.40 -15.52
N PHE A 411 -25.76 -5.23 -15.11
CA PHE A 411 -24.58 -5.15 -14.24
C PHE A 411 -24.79 -5.88 -12.91
N LEU A 412 -25.94 -5.69 -12.26
CA LEU A 412 -26.24 -6.31 -10.95
C LEU A 412 -26.55 -7.81 -11.02
N LYS A 413 -26.74 -8.40 -12.21
CA LYS A 413 -26.88 -9.87 -12.33
C LYS A 413 -25.54 -10.58 -12.12
N ASN A 414 -24.45 -9.97 -12.57
CA ASN A 414 -23.11 -10.51 -12.43
C ASN A 414 -22.10 -9.37 -12.26
N PRO A 415 -22.06 -8.74 -11.07
CA PRO A 415 -21.20 -7.60 -10.84
C PRO A 415 -19.73 -8.03 -10.85
N ASP A 416 -18.94 -7.43 -11.74
CA ASP A 416 -17.50 -7.62 -11.80
C ASP A 416 -16.78 -6.59 -10.91
N ALA A 417 -15.77 -7.05 -10.16
CA ALA A 417 -14.95 -6.22 -9.29
C ALA A 417 -14.16 -5.18 -10.08
N GLN A 418 -13.68 -5.51 -11.28
CA GLN A 418 -12.96 -4.57 -12.15
C GLN A 418 -13.90 -3.50 -12.69
N ALA A 419 -15.09 -3.87 -13.16
CA ALA A 419 -16.14 -2.92 -13.56
C ALA A 419 -16.56 -1.98 -12.41
N CYS A 420 -16.64 -2.47 -11.16
CA CYS A 420 -16.92 -1.62 -10.00
C CYS A 420 -15.89 -0.48 -9.82
N ARG A 421 -14.63 -0.66 -10.22
CA ARG A 421 -13.59 0.39 -10.16
C ARG A 421 -13.88 1.55 -11.13
N GLY A 422 -14.65 1.30 -12.19
CA GLY A 422 -15.14 2.35 -13.09
C GLY A 422 -16.18 3.27 -12.45
N HIS A 423 -16.81 2.86 -11.33
CA HIS A 423 -17.86 3.61 -10.66
C HIS A 423 -17.35 4.57 -9.57
N ILE A 424 -16.03 4.66 -9.36
CA ILE A 424 -15.38 5.58 -8.41
C ILE A 424 -14.59 6.68 -9.14
N PRO A 425 -14.45 7.88 -8.56
CA PRO A 425 -13.89 9.08 -9.21
C PRO A 425 -12.40 9.01 -9.59
N SER A 426 -11.65 8.07 -9.02
CA SER A 426 -10.22 7.92 -9.27
C SER A 426 -9.79 6.49 -8.95
N PRO A 427 -8.77 5.94 -9.64
CA PRO A 427 -8.12 4.72 -9.21
C PRO A 427 -7.64 4.84 -7.76
N LEU A 428 -7.80 3.78 -6.98
CA LEU A 428 -7.28 3.71 -5.63
C LEU A 428 -5.77 3.48 -5.69
N THR A 429 -5.03 4.12 -4.80
CA THR A 429 -3.59 3.89 -4.66
C THR A 429 -3.23 3.78 -3.19
N TRP A 430 -2.14 3.08 -2.87
CA TRP A 430 -1.54 3.11 -1.53
C TRP A 430 -0.56 4.27 -1.34
N ALA A 431 -0.34 5.09 -2.38
CA ALA A 431 0.56 6.23 -2.31
C ALA A 431 -0.01 7.30 -1.38
N GLU A 432 0.84 7.93 -0.56
CA GLU A 432 0.38 9.01 0.31
C GLU A 432 0.01 10.27 -0.49
N PRO A 433 -1.26 10.75 -0.43
CA PRO A 433 -1.60 12.00 -1.10
C PRO A 433 -0.81 13.13 -0.45
N GLY A 434 -0.12 13.90 -1.29
CA GLY A 434 0.70 15.02 -0.87
C GLY A 434 -0.13 16.26 -0.53
N PRO A 435 0.53 17.35 -0.07
CA PRO A 435 -0.10 18.66 0.04
C PRO A 435 -0.85 19.05 -1.23
N GLY A 436 -2.03 19.66 -1.09
CA GLY A 436 -2.94 19.99 -2.19
C GLY A 436 -3.85 18.84 -2.65
N SER A 437 -3.77 17.65 -2.05
CA SER A 437 -4.68 16.55 -2.41
C SER A 437 -6.09 16.74 -1.83
N ASN A 438 -7.11 16.22 -2.53
CA ASN A 438 -8.52 16.31 -2.13
C ASN A 438 -8.82 15.47 -0.89
N VAL A 439 -9.70 15.93 0.00
CA VAL A 439 -10.12 15.14 1.17
C VAL A 439 -11.24 14.15 0.81
N ALA A 440 -12.17 14.55 -0.06
CA ALA A 440 -13.23 13.71 -0.59
C ALA A 440 -13.34 13.89 -2.10
N LEU A 441 -13.85 12.87 -2.80
CA LEU A 441 -14.20 12.90 -4.22
C LEU A 441 -15.51 12.15 -4.44
N ILE A 442 -16.33 12.63 -5.38
CA ILE A 442 -17.65 12.07 -5.69
C ILE A 442 -17.76 11.80 -7.19
N GLN A 443 -18.35 10.66 -7.54
CA GLN A 443 -18.75 10.32 -8.91
C GLN A 443 -20.20 9.86 -8.94
N VAL A 444 -20.99 10.41 -9.87
CA VAL A 444 -22.37 10.00 -10.14
C VAL A 444 -22.41 9.34 -11.51
N ASN A 445 -22.87 8.09 -11.52
CA ASN A 445 -22.85 7.21 -12.68
C ASN A 445 -24.28 6.94 -13.13
N PHE A 446 -24.63 7.35 -14.35
CA PHE A 446 -25.95 7.11 -14.95
C PHE A 446 -25.90 5.90 -15.89
N PHE A 447 -26.80 4.94 -15.70
CA PHE A 447 -26.94 3.76 -16.54
C PHE A 447 -28.03 3.97 -17.60
N GLU A 448 -27.98 3.23 -18.71
CA GLU A 448 -28.92 3.37 -19.83
C GLU A 448 -30.38 3.15 -19.41
N CYS A 449 -30.62 2.23 -18.47
CA CYS A 449 -31.96 1.98 -17.93
C CYS A 449 -32.48 3.05 -16.97
N GLY A 450 -31.72 4.15 -16.75
CA GLY A 450 -32.04 5.20 -15.79
C GLY A 450 -31.62 4.91 -14.35
N GLY A 451 -30.97 3.76 -14.10
CA GLY A 451 -30.35 3.48 -12.81
C GLY A 451 -29.19 4.43 -12.52
N VAL A 452 -28.88 4.65 -11.24
CA VAL A 452 -27.84 5.57 -10.78
C VAL A 452 -26.91 4.86 -9.81
N ALA A 453 -25.59 5.03 -9.94
CA ALA A 453 -24.65 4.67 -8.89
C ALA A 453 -23.89 5.90 -8.38
N VAL A 454 -23.83 6.07 -7.06
CA VAL A 454 -23.07 7.15 -6.42
C VAL A 454 -21.82 6.54 -5.81
N GLY A 455 -20.68 6.79 -6.46
CA GLY A 455 -19.35 6.40 -5.99
C GLY A 455 -18.68 7.54 -5.23
N SER A 456 -17.93 7.20 -4.19
CA SER A 456 -17.26 8.18 -3.35
C SER A 456 -15.93 7.65 -2.82
N LEU A 457 -14.97 8.57 -2.66
CA LEU A 457 -13.66 8.33 -2.08
C LEU A 457 -13.45 9.32 -0.94
N PHE A 458 -13.12 8.84 0.26
CA PHE A 458 -12.80 9.67 1.41
C PHE A 458 -11.43 9.34 1.98
N LEU A 459 -10.62 10.35 2.23
CA LEU A 459 -9.31 10.15 2.84
C LEU A 459 -9.46 9.61 4.27
N HIS A 460 -9.04 8.36 4.52
CA HIS A 460 -9.22 7.71 5.82
C HIS A 460 -8.56 8.48 6.98
N LYS A 461 -7.50 9.25 6.70
CA LYS A 461 -6.84 10.12 7.68
C LYS A 461 -7.79 11.14 8.32
N VAL A 462 -8.87 11.49 7.62
CA VAL A 462 -9.86 12.49 8.02
C VAL A 462 -11.13 11.84 8.53
N ALA A 463 -11.60 10.78 7.88
CA ALA A 463 -12.91 10.20 8.15
C ALA A 463 -12.85 8.68 8.31
N ASP A 464 -13.40 8.18 9.42
CA ASP A 464 -13.73 6.75 9.54
C ASP A 464 -15.07 6.43 8.86
N GLY A 465 -15.41 5.14 8.78
CA GLY A 465 -16.63 4.69 8.09
C GLY A 465 -17.93 5.24 8.67
N VAL A 466 -17.97 5.57 9.98
CA VAL A 466 -19.15 6.20 10.61
C VAL A 466 -19.29 7.64 10.14
N THR A 467 -18.18 8.38 10.09
CA THR A 467 -18.15 9.75 9.55
C THR A 467 -18.59 9.77 8.09
N ILE A 468 -18.09 8.84 7.27
CA ILE A 468 -18.49 8.68 5.86
C ILE A 468 -20.00 8.40 5.77
N GLY A 469 -20.52 7.43 6.52
CA GLY A 469 -21.94 7.10 6.54
C GLY A 469 -22.82 8.27 6.98
N THR A 470 -22.36 9.04 7.98
CA THR A 470 -23.06 10.22 8.48
C THR A 470 -23.13 11.32 7.43
N PHE A 471 -22.01 11.59 6.75
CA PHE A 471 -21.97 12.55 5.64
C PHE A 471 -22.92 12.14 4.51
N MET A 472 -22.89 10.88 4.08
CA MET A 472 -23.75 10.41 2.98
C MET A 472 -25.24 10.50 3.35
N LYS A 473 -25.62 10.20 4.60
CA LYS A 473 -26.99 10.40 5.09
C LYS A 473 -27.39 11.87 5.12
N ALA A 474 -26.50 12.75 5.58
CA ALA A 474 -26.74 14.19 5.63
C ALA A 474 -26.91 14.79 4.23
N TRP A 475 -26.09 14.35 3.28
CA TRP A 475 -26.18 14.76 1.87
C TRP A 475 -27.48 14.29 1.24
N ALA A 476 -27.83 13.02 1.44
CA ALA A 476 -29.08 12.47 0.96
C ALA A 476 -30.32 13.15 1.58
N ALA A 477 -30.26 13.55 2.85
CA ALA A 477 -31.33 14.32 3.48
C ALA A 477 -31.48 15.73 2.87
N ALA A 478 -30.36 16.40 2.57
CA ALA A 478 -30.37 17.69 1.89
C ALA A 478 -30.92 17.59 0.46
N ALA A 479 -30.60 16.52 -0.28
CA ALA A 479 -31.13 16.29 -1.63
C ALA A 479 -32.67 16.13 -1.67
N ARG A 480 -33.29 15.78 -0.53
CA ARG A 480 -34.74 15.64 -0.37
C ARG A 480 -35.42 16.88 0.21
N ASP A 481 -34.69 17.99 0.40
CA ASP A 481 -35.15 19.18 1.14
C ASP A 481 -35.71 18.83 2.53
N SER A 482 -35.12 17.82 3.19
CA SER A 482 -35.59 17.38 4.50
C SER A 482 -35.26 18.39 5.59
N ALA A 483 -36.20 18.63 6.50
CA ALA A 483 -35.96 19.45 7.70
C ALA A 483 -34.96 18.81 8.69
N GLU A 484 -34.65 17.52 8.53
CA GLU A 484 -33.68 16.81 9.37
C GLU A 484 -32.24 17.25 9.02
N THR A 485 -31.74 18.21 9.79
CA THR A 485 -30.37 18.71 9.63
C THR A 485 -29.40 17.94 10.53
N VAL A 486 -28.66 16.99 9.94
CA VAL A 486 -27.52 16.36 10.61
C VAL A 486 -26.30 17.29 10.51
N SER A 487 -25.82 17.79 11.64
CA SER A 487 -24.60 18.60 11.72
C SER A 487 -23.48 17.78 12.36
N PRO A 488 -22.27 17.76 11.78
CA PRO A 488 -21.14 17.05 12.37
C PRO A 488 -20.70 17.72 13.68
N ASP A 489 -20.33 16.89 14.65
CA ASP A 489 -19.77 17.34 15.92
C ASP A 489 -18.23 17.29 15.86
N TYR A 490 -17.60 18.45 16.01
CA TYR A 490 -16.14 18.61 15.89
C TYR A 490 -15.41 18.57 17.25
N THR A 491 -16.09 18.19 18.33
CA THR A 491 -15.49 18.19 19.68
C THR A 491 -14.38 17.16 19.88
N ALA A 492 -14.17 16.24 18.93
CA ALA A 492 -13.12 15.21 18.96
C ALA A 492 -11.73 15.77 19.34
N GLN A 493 -11.38 16.96 18.82
CA GLN A 493 -10.07 17.60 19.07
C GLN A 493 -9.89 18.02 20.54
N SER A 494 -10.98 18.34 21.25
CA SER A 494 -10.94 18.67 22.67
C SER A 494 -10.73 17.43 23.53
N PHE A 495 -11.23 16.27 23.09
CA PHE A 495 -11.06 15.00 23.80
C PHE A 495 -9.73 14.32 23.47
N PHE A 496 -9.24 14.45 22.24
CA PHE A 496 -8.00 13.84 21.77
C PHE A 496 -7.10 14.91 21.15
N PRO A 497 -6.50 15.79 21.98
CA PRO A 497 -5.68 16.88 21.48
C PRO A 497 -4.48 16.35 20.72
N GLN A 498 -4.15 17.02 19.62
CA GLN A 498 -2.96 16.70 18.83
C GLN A 498 -1.70 16.89 19.70
N ASN A 499 -0.81 15.90 19.68
CA ASN A 499 0.46 15.97 20.39
C ASN A 499 1.63 15.96 19.40
N GLU A 500 2.35 17.07 19.32
CA GLU A 500 3.50 17.24 18.40
C GLU A 500 4.72 16.37 18.79
N THR A 501 4.79 15.91 20.04
CA THR A 501 5.87 15.02 20.51
C THR A 501 5.68 13.58 20.06
N MET A 502 4.50 13.22 19.52
CA MET A 502 4.24 11.89 18.99
C MET A 502 5.19 11.60 17.83
N LYS A 503 6.15 10.68 18.07
CA LYS A 503 7.09 10.26 17.03
C LYS A 503 6.33 9.68 15.84
N ARG A 504 6.81 9.99 14.64
CA ARG A 504 6.20 9.64 13.35
C ARG A 504 5.85 8.15 13.22
N GLU A 505 6.68 7.29 13.79
CA GLU A 505 6.58 5.82 13.75
C GLU A 505 5.80 5.25 14.94
N SER A 506 5.36 6.09 15.88
CA SER A 506 4.73 5.68 17.12
C SER A 506 3.20 5.67 17.04
N HIS A 507 2.63 4.92 16.09
CA HIS A 507 1.17 4.81 15.95
C HIS A 507 0.72 3.41 15.51
N LEU A 508 -0.51 3.04 15.85
CA LEU A 508 -1.00 1.66 15.74
C LEU A 508 -0.97 1.08 14.32
N PHE A 509 -1.13 1.92 13.29
CA PHE A 509 -1.06 1.49 11.90
C PHE A 509 0.37 1.17 11.44
N SER A 510 1.40 1.72 12.09
CA SER A 510 2.80 1.37 11.79
C SER A 510 3.16 -0.06 12.18
N ALA A 511 2.45 -0.64 13.17
CA ALA A 511 2.56 -2.06 13.51
C ALA A 511 2.24 -2.97 12.33
N MET A 512 1.36 -2.51 11.43
CA MET A 512 0.95 -3.30 10.27
C MET A 512 2.01 -3.31 9.16
N ARG A 513 2.98 -2.39 9.20
CA ARG A 513 3.99 -2.22 8.14
C ARG A 513 4.75 -3.51 7.85
N GLN A 514 5.05 -4.28 8.89
CA GLN A 514 5.81 -5.53 8.78
C GLN A 514 5.05 -6.65 8.06
N TYR A 515 3.72 -6.54 7.92
CA TYR A 515 2.90 -7.55 7.25
C TYR A 515 2.49 -7.17 5.83
N PHE A 516 2.96 -6.02 5.32
CA PHE A 516 2.74 -5.69 3.91
C PHE A 516 3.43 -6.73 3.02
N LYS A 517 2.64 -7.30 2.13
CA LYS A 517 3.10 -8.21 1.08
C LYS A 517 3.20 -7.45 -0.23
N PHE A 518 3.88 -8.04 -1.19
CA PHE A 518 3.97 -7.52 -2.55
C PHE A 518 3.58 -8.66 -3.50
N GLY A 519 2.65 -8.39 -4.41
CA GLY A 519 2.10 -9.41 -5.29
C GLY A 519 0.71 -9.05 -5.77
N LYS A 520 0.03 -10.03 -6.38
CA LYS A 520 -1.34 -9.88 -6.88
C LYS A 520 -2.35 -10.20 -5.80
N THR A 521 -3.48 -9.51 -5.86
CA THR A 521 -4.60 -9.69 -4.92
C THR A 521 -5.90 -9.93 -5.64
N VAL A 522 -6.73 -10.78 -5.05
CA VAL A 522 -8.09 -11.04 -5.52
C VAL A 522 -9.06 -10.60 -4.42
N MET A 523 -10.06 -9.80 -4.80
CA MET A 523 -11.20 -9.47 -3.95
C MET A 523 -12.38 -10.39 -4.29
N ARG A 524 -12.94 -11.04 -3.27
CA ARG A 524 -14.10 -11.94 -3.39
C ARG A 524 -15.17 -11.57 -2.36
N ARG A 525 -16.45 -11.65 -2.73
CA ARG A 525 -17.56 -11.41 -1.80
C ARG A 525 -18.21 -12.72 -1.37
N TYR A 526 -18.28 -12.95 -0.07
CA TYR A 526 -19.02 -14.04 0.54
C TYR A 526 -20.25 -13.48 1.24
N VAL A 527 -21.44 -13.97 0.90
CA VAL A 527 -22.70 -13.50 1.47
C VAL A 527 -23.25 -14.55 2.43
N PHE A 528 -23.31 -14.18 3.70
CA PHE A 528 -23.94 -14.96 4.76
C PHE A 528 -25.35 -14.43 4.97
N ASP A 529 -26.36 -15.21 4.67
CA ASP A 529 -27.74 -14.84 4.98
C ASP A 529 -28.04 -14.92 6.49
N ALA A 530 -29.23 -14.47 6.88
CA ALA A 530 -29.65 -14.47 8.29
C ALA A 530 -29.70 -15.90 8.89
N SER A 531 -29.98 -16.92 8.07
CA SER A 531 -30.05 -18.32 8.50
C SER A 531 -28.66 -18.88 8.79
N ALA A 532 -27.69 -18.62 7.92
CA ALA A 532 -26.29 -19.01 8.09
C ALA A 532 -25.67 -18.36 9.33
N VAL A 533 -25.90 -17.06 9.54
CA VAL A 533 -25.46 -16.35 10.74
C VAL A 533 -26.11 -16.93 12.00
N SER A 534 -27.39 -17.31 11.93
CA SER A 534 -28.10 -17.94 13.05
C SER A 534 -27.57 -19.35 13.34
N ALA A 535 -27.24 -20.14 12.31
CA ALA A 535 -26.62 -21.45 12.46
C ALA A 535 -25.24 -21.34 13.12
N LEU A 536 -24.41 -20.38 12.70
CA LEU A 536 -23.11 -20.10 13.33
C LEU A 536 -23.25 -19.73 14.80
N ARG A 537 -24.23 -18.88 15.13
CA ARG A 537 -24.54 -18.54 16.52
C ARG A 537 -24.95 -19.76 17.33
N ALA A 538 -25.77 -20.65 16.77
CA ALA A 538 -26.22 -21.86 17.44
C ALA A 538 -25.06 -22.81 17.75
N LYS A 539 -24.12 -22.99 16.80
CA LYS A 539 -22.88 -23.77 17.01
C LYS A 539 -22.09 -23.27 18.21
N LEU A 540 -21.98 -21.95 18.40
CA LEU A 540 -21.22 -21.32 19.47
C LEU A 540 -21.97 -21.18 20.81
N SER A 541 -23.31 -21.17 20.78
CA SER A 541 -24.14 -20.98 21.99
C SER A 541 -24.46 -22.27 22.74
N SER A 542 -24.13 -23.43 22.16
CA SER A 542 -24.47 -24.76 22.68
C SER A 542 -23.65 -25.20 23.91
N LYS A 543 -22.57 -24.48 24.26
CA LYS A 543 -21.74 -24.75 25.45
C LYS A 543 -21.97 -23.72 26.56
N GLN A 544 -22.13 -24.21 27.79
CA GLN A 544 -22.36 -23.39 29.01
C GLN A 544 -21.21 -22.40 29.23
N GLY A 545 -21.52 -21.11 29.46
CA GLY A 545 -20.54 -20.11 29.90
C GLY A 545 -20.58 -18.73 29.23
N LEU A 546 -21.31 -18.57 28.12
CA LEU A 546 -21.44 -17.27 27.44
C LEU A 546 -22.42 -16.34 28.17
N LYS A 547 -21.91 -15.26 28.79
CA LYS A 547 -22.74 -14.24 29.46
C LYS A 547 -23.60 -13.41 28.51
N GLN A 548 -23.20 -13.29 27.23
CA GLN A 548 -23.86 -12.47 26.22
C GLN A 548 -23.94 -13.20 24.88
N ARG A 549 -25.04 -12.96 24.15
CA ARG A 549 -25.30 -13.57 22.83
C ARG A 549 -24.19 -13.21 21.84
N PRO A 550 -23.66 -14.18 21.06
CA PRO A 550 -22.76 -13.93 19.93
C PRO A 550 -23.27 -12.88 18.93
N SER A 551 -22.51 -11.82 18.69
CA SER A 551 -22.82 -10.84 17.66
C SER A 551 -22.52 -11.41 16.26
N ARG A 552 -23.23 -10.92 15.23
CA ARG A 552 -23.06 -11.38 13.85
C ARG A 552 -21.62 -11.17 13.34
N VAL A 553 -21.05 -10.02 13.69
CA VAL A 553 -19.67 -9.64 13.33
C VAL A 553 -18.65 -10.56 13.98
N GLU A 554 -18.78 -10.87 15.28
CA GLU A 554 -17.85 -11.77 15.97
C GLU A 554 -17.87 -13.19 15.37
N VAL A 555 -19.06 -13.75 15.12
CA VAL A 555 -19.17 -15.13 14.62
C VAL A 555 -18.66 -15.28 13.19
N VAL A 556 -18.95 -14.32 12.30
CA VAL A 556 -18.46 -14.34 10.92
C VAL A 556 -16.96 -14.06 10.87
N SER A 557 -16.45 -13.13 11.70
CA SER A 557 -15.00 -12.88 11.80
C SER A 557 -14.24 -14.12 12.25
N ALA A 558 -14.76 -14.84 13.24
CA ALA A 558 -14.13 -16.06 13.74
C ALA A 558 -14.09 -17.18 12.69
N LEU A 559 -15.20 -17.38 11.96
CA LEU A 559 -15.25 -18.34 10.86
C LEU A 559 -14.26 -17.98 9.75
N LEU A 560 -14.26 -16.73 9.29
CA LEU A 560 -13.38 -16.31 8.19
C LEU A 560 -11.91 -16.31 8.61
N TRP A 561 -11.61 -16.04 9.89
CA TRP A 561 -10.26 -16.23 10.43
C TRP A 561 -9.85 -17.70 10.43
N LYS A 562 -10.75 -18.62 10.81
CA LYS A 562 -10.51 -20.07 10.71
C LYS A 562 -10.22 -20.47 9.26
N CYS A 563 -11.04 -20.01 8.32
CA CYS A 563 -10.85 -20.27 6.89
C CYS A 563 -9.52 -19.72 6.40
N PHE A 564 -9.12 -18.53 6.86
CA PHE A 564 -7.84 -17.91 6.51
C PHE A 564 -6.65 -18.73 7.02
N ILE A 565 -6.71 -19.27 8.24
CA ILE A 565 -5.68 -20.18 8.77
C ILE A 565 -5.58 -21.46 7.92
N ILE A 566 -6.73 -22.05 7.55
CA ILE A 566 -6.77 -23.26 6.73
C ILE A 566 -6.17 -23.00 5.34
N ALA A 567 -6.54 -21.89 4.69
CA ALA A 567 -6.03 -21.52 3.39
C ALA A 567 -4.52 -21.21 3.43
N SER A 568 -4.07 -20.43 4.43
CA SER A 568 -2.66 -20.13 4.66
C SER A 568 -1.83 -21.41 4.77
N ASN A 569 -2.29 -22.40 5.55
CA ASN A 569 -1.62 -23.70 5.76
C ASN A 569 -1.58 -24.60 4.51
N LYS A 570 -2.41 -24.37 3.50
CA LYS A 570 -2.40 -25.17 2.27
C LYS A 570 -1.45 -24.61 1.21
N SER A 571 -1.20 -23.30 1.20
CA SER A 571 -0.61 -22.60 0.06
C SER A 571 0.89 -22.27 0.15
N SER A 572 1.66 -22.73 1.14
CA SER A 572 3.09 -22.37 1.27
C SER A 572 3.96 -23.48 1.86
N ASN A 573 5.24 -23.56 1.48
CA ASN A 573 6.17 -24.57 2.04
C ASN A 573 6.92 -24.06 3.30
N ASN A 574 6.80 -22.77 3.63
CA ASN A 574 7.44 -22.11 4.79
C ASN A 574 6.41 -21.25 5.53
N HIS A 575 5.52 -21.87 6.30
CA HIS A 575 4.47 -21.13 7.01
C HIS A 575 4.99 -20.40 8.25
N PRO A 576 4.56 -19.14 8.48
CA PRO A 576 4.52 -18.62 9.84
C PRO A 576 3.72 -19.58 10.71
N THR A 577 4.19 -19.90 11.92
CA THR A 577 3.47 -20.79 12.85
C THR A 577 2.26 -20.11 13.50
N THR A 578 1.98 -18.86 13.12
CA THR A 578 1.03 -17.97 13.80
C THR A 578 0.22 -17.18 12.76
N SER A 579 -1.07 -17.04 13.04
CA SER A 579 -1.98 -16.16 12.34
C SER A 579 -2.41 -15.02 13.25
N LEU A 580 -2.51 -13.83 12.69
CA LEU A 580 -2.90 -12.61 13.35
C LEU A 580 -4.12 -12.01 12.64
N VAL A 581 -5.15 -11.69 13.40
CA VAL A 581 -6.20 -10.76 12.96
C VAL A 581 -6.16 -9.48 13.76
N THR A 582 -6.51 -8.37 13.15
CA THR A 582 -6.85 -7.14 13.89
C THR A 582 -8.26 -6.72 13.58
N HIS A 583 -9.01 -6.28 14.58
CA HIS A 583 -10.36 -5.75 14.38
C HIS A 583 -10.39 -4.24 14.64
N GLY A 584 -10.98 -3.47 13.73
CA GLY A 584 -11.31 -2.06 13.99
C GLY A 584 -12.50 -1.93 14.94
N VAL A 585 -12.34 -1.21 16.05
CA VAL A 585 -13.38 -0.99 17.07
C VAL A 585 -13.77 0.47 17.12
N ASN A 586 -15.05 0.75 16.92
CA ASN A 586 -15.62 2.09 17.04
C ASN A 586 -15.66 2.53 18.51
N MET A 587 -14.94 3.61 18.84
CA MET A 587 -14.82 4.14 20.18
C MET A 587 -15.98 5.05 20.60
N ARG A 588 -16.88 5.47 19.68
CA ARG A 588 -17.95 6.43 19.99
C ARG A 588 -18.86 5.97 21.14
N ARG A 589 -19.23 4.69 21.15
CA ARG A 589 -20.06 4.09 22.22
C ARG A 589 -19.25 3.53 23.40
N LYS A 590 -17.94 3.80 23.41
CA LYS A 590 -16.98 3.31 24.42
C LYS A 590 -16.45 4.46 25.28
N SER A 591 -17.22 5.52 25.44
CA SER A 591 -16.94 6.62 26.35
C SER A 591 -18.13 6.85 27.27
N GLU A 592 -17.90 7.56 28.38
CA GLU A 592 -18.96 7.97 29.30
C GLU A 592 -18.87 9.49 29.56
N PRO A 593 -19.85 10.28 29.10
CA PRO A 593 -20.97 9.88 28.24
C PRO A 593 -20.51 9.39 26.84
N PRO A 594 -21.31 8.59 26.12
CA PRO A 594 -21.01 8.21 24.74
C PRO A 594 -20.85 9.44 23.84
N PHE A 595 -19.87 9.41 22.94
CA PHE A 595 -19.75 10.42 21.91
C PHE A 595 -20.96 10.36 20.97
N PRO A 596 -21.47 11.52 20.49
CA PRO A 596 -22.50 11.55 19.48
C PRO A 596 -22.15 10.70 18.25
N GLU A 597 -23.14 10.04 17.64
CA GLU A 597 -22.90 9.22 16.45
C GLU A 597 -22.37 10.07 15.27
N HIS A 598 -22.75 11.34 15.23
CA HIS A 598 -22.30 12.34 14.25
C HIS A 598 -20.98 13.04 14.62
N SER A 599 -20.25 12.58 15.64
CA SER A 599 -18.90 13.09 15.91
C SER A 599 -17.97 12.82 14.73
N PHE A 600 -17.43 13.88 14.16
CA PHE A 600 -16.63 13.88 12.94
C PHE A 600 -15.18 13.48 13.24
N GLY A 601 -14.64 12.59 12.42
CA GLY A 601 -13.25 12.19 12.50
C GLY A 601 -13.06 10.70 12.73
N ASN A 602 -11.83 10.31 13.05
CA ASN A 602 -11.49 8.93 13.35
C ASN A 602 -11.69 8.61 14.84
N PHE A 603 -12.71 7.81 15.17
CA PHE A 603 -12.91 7.23 16.49
C PHE A 603 -12.78 5.70 16.40
N VAL A 604 -11.60 5.25 16.00
CA VAL A 604 -11.32 3.83 15.76
C VAL A 604 -10.03 3.40 16.46
N TRP A 605 -10.05 2.23 17.09
CA TRP A 605 -8.87 1.54 17.60
C TRP A 605 -8.73 0.16 16.98
N LEU A 606 -7.51 -0.29 16.66
CA LEU A 606 -7.25 -1.63 16.15
C LEU A 606 -6.85 -2.57 17.29
N VAL A 607 -7.56 -3.68 17.45
CA VAL A 607 -7.24 -4.68 18.48
C VAL A 607 -6.71 -5.96 17.84
N PRO A 608 -5.48 -6.41 18.18
CA PRO A 608 -4.93 -7.65 17.64
C PRO A 608 -5.42 -8.88 18.41
N ALA A 609 -5.59 -10.01 17.70
CA ALA A 609 -5.74 -11.34 18.25
C ALA A 609 -4.93 -12.34 17.43
N SER A 610 -4.12 -13.15 18.10
CA SER A 610 -3.26 -14.14 17.45
C SER A 610 -3.63 -15.58 17.83
N SER A 611 -3.35 -16.50 16.92
CA SER A 611 -3.50 -17.93 17.14
C SER A 611 -2.37 -18.69 16.47
N THR A 612 -2.01 -19.85 17.04
CA THR A 612 -1.16 -20.81 16.34
C THR A 612 -1.92 -21.37 15.14
N ASN A 613 -1.18 -21.68 14.08
CA ASN A 613 -1.74 -22.27 12.86
C ASN A 613 -2.07 -23.77 12.99
N ASP A 614 -1.88 -24.35 14.18
CA ASP A 614 -2.31 -25.70 14.50
C ASP A 614 -3.83 -25.83 14.45
N GLN A 615 -4.34 -26.69 13.56
CA GLN A 615 -5.76 -26.91 13.33
C GLN A 615 -6.50 -27.46 14.57
N THR A 616 -5.79 -28.12 15.49
CA THR A 616 -6.37 -28.58 16.76
C THR A 616 -6.60 -27.44 17.75
N VAL A 617 -5.84 -26.34 17.61
CA VAL A 617 -5.91 -25.15 18.46
C VAL A 617 -6.78 -24.06 17.81
N ALA A 618 -6.85 -24.01 16.48
CA ALA A 618 -7.63 -23.05 15.70
C ALA A 618 -9.09 -23.49 15.46
N ASP A 619 -9.74 -24.09 16.47
CA ASP A 619 -11.16 -24.38 16.37
C ASP A 619 -12.02 -23.10 16.42
N LEU A 620 -13.25 -23.18 15.92
CA LEU A 620 -14.12 -22.01 15.77
C LEU A 620 -14.42 -21.34 17.12
N GLU A 621 -14.55 -22.13 18.18
CA GLU A 621 -14.88 -21.65 19.53
C GLU A 621 -13.73 -20.86 20.17
N ASN A 622 -12.49 -21.35 20.03
CA ASN A 622 -11.31 -20.67 20.53
C ASN A 622 -11.08 -19.37 19.76
N LEU A 623 -11.14 -19.41 18.43
CA LEU A 623 -10.98 -18.21 17.60
C LEU A 623 -12.06 -17.16 17.90
N PHE A 624 -13.31 -17.59 18.06
CA PHE A 624 -14.40 -16.72 18.50
C PHE A 624 -14.13 -16.09 19.85
N SER A 625 -13.70 -16.89 20.83
CA SER A 625 -13.37 -16.39 22.18
C SER A 625 -12.24 -15.35 22.12
N LYS A 626 -11.22 -15.57 21.29
CA LYS A 626 -10.12 -14.62 21.08
C LYS A 626 -10.60 -13.30 20.44
N VAL A 627 -11.41 -13.38 19.38
CA VAL A 627 -12.01 -12.20 18.72
C VAL A 627 -12.84 -11.39 19.71
N ARG A 628 -13.74 -12.05 20.44
CA ARG A 628 -14.56 -11.42 21.47
C ARG A 628 -13.73 -10.75 22.56
N ASN A 629 -12.79 -11.49 23.13
CA ASN A 629 -11.96 -11.00 24.23
C ASN A 629 -11.17 -9.77 23.79
N THR A 630 -10.61 -9.76 22.58
CA THR A 630 -9.83 -8.62 22.10
C THR A 630 -10.72 -7.39 21.82
N ILE A 631 -11.91 -7.57 21.23
CA ILE A 631 -12.88 -6.48 21.02
C ILE A 631 -13.34 -5.88 22.37
N SER A 632 -13.54 -6.72 23.39
CA SER A 632 -13.96 -6.25 24.72
C SER A 632 -12.91 -5.43 25.47
N LYS A 633 -11.63 -5.47 25.07
CA LYS A 633 -10.56 -4.67 25.68
C LYS A 633 -10.74 -3.17 25.48
N VAL A 634 -11.44 -2.77 24.41
CA VAL A 634 -11.79 -1.37 24.17
C VAL A 634 -13.12 -1.10 24.89
N ASP A 635 -12.99 -0.66 26.13
CA ASP A 635 -14.08 -0.28 27.02
C ASP A 635 -14.02 1.21 27.40
N VAL A 636 -14.87 1.63 28.33
CA VAL A 636 -14.95 3.03 28.79
C VAL A 636 -13.64 3.50 29.42
N GLU A 637 -13.01 2.67 30.24
CA GLU A 637 -11.76 3.02 30.91
C GLU A 637 -10.59 3.08 29.92
N PHE A 638 -10.59 2.22 28.89
CA PHE A 638 -9.63 2.27 27.78
C PHE A 638 -9.66 3.62 27.07
N VAL A 639 -10.84 4.11 26.69
CA VAL A 639 -10.99 5.39 25.97
C VAL A 639 -10.70 6.56 26.89
N LYS A 640 -11.24 6.54 28.12
CA LYS A 640 -11.03 7.59 29.13
C LYS A 640 -9.56 7.84 29.43
N ARG A 641 -8.73 6.78 29.44
CA ARG A 641 -7.27 6.89 29.62
C ARG A 641 -6.60 7.80 28.58
N MET A 642 -7.15 7.89 27.37
CA MET A 642 -6.59 8.65 26.25
C MET A 642 -7.15 10.07 26.14
N GLN A 643 -8.11 10.45 26.99
CA GLN A 643 -8.83 11.70 26.87
C GLN A 643 -8.13 12.88 27.57
N GLY A 644 -8.33 14.08 27.02
CA GLY A 644 -7.88 15.35 27.57
C GLY A 644 -6.41 15.67 27.33
N GLU A 645 -5.96 16.81 27.85
CA GLU A 645 -4.58 17.32 27.65
C GLU A 645 -3.50 16.39 28.19
N SER A 646 -3.82 15.64 29.27
CA SER A 646 -2.94 14.63 29.87
C SER A 646 -3.22 13.21 29.37
N GLY A 647 -4.01 13.04 28.29
CA GLY A 647 -4.39 11.74 27.74
C GLY A 647 -3.29 11.05 26.92
N PHE A 648 -2.28 11.79 26.45
CA PHE A 648 -1.23 11.24 25.58
C PHE A 648 -0.40 10.10 26.20
N PRO A 649 0.03 10.14 27.48
CA PRO A 649 0.63 8.98 28.14
C PRO A 649 -0.28 7.75 28.16
N GLY A 650 -1.59 7.97 28.32
CA GLY A 650 -2.59 6.91 28.24
C GLY A 650 -2.72 6.30 26.85
N TYR A 651 -2.70 7.13 25.81
CA TYR A 651 -2.60 6.69 24.42
C TYR A 651 -1.35 5.86 24.19
N CYS A 652 -0.18 6.32 24.65
CA CYS A 652 1.08 5.59 24.50
C CYS A 652 1.03 4.23 25.21
N LYS A 653 0.43 4.16 26.40
CA LYS A 653 0.23 2.90 27.14
C LYS A 653 -0.69 1.94 26.39
N ASN A 654 -1.83 2.43 25.90
CA ASN A 654 -2.77 1.64 25.10
C ASN A 654 -2.11 1.12 23.82
N LEU A 655 -1.28 1.97 23.19
CA LEU A 655 -0.50 1.63 22.01
C LEU A 655 0.52 0.54 22.31
N GLU A 656 1.30 0.65 23.39
CA GLU A 656 2.26 -0.36 23.84
C GLU A 656 1.57 -1.70 24.16
N GLU A 657 0.45 -1.67 24.90
CA GLU A 657 -0.35 -2.85 25.22
C GLU A 657 -0.90 -3.54 23.96
N SER A 658 -1.35 -2.75 22.98
CA SER A 658 -1.81 -3.28 21.70
C SER A 658 -0.64 -3.86 20.89
N TRP A 659 0.50 -3.18 20.87
CA TRP A 659 1.69 -3.61 20.12
C TRP A 659 2.20 -4.99 20.52
N LYS A 660 2.13 -5.32 21.80
CA LYS A 660 2.50 -6.65 22.32
C LYS A 660 1.70 -7.79 21.68
N GLY A 661 0.54 -7.49 21.09
CA GLY A 661 -0.28 -8.46 20.37
C GLY A 661 0.12 -8.70 18.91
N PHE A 662 1.14 -8.01 18.39
CA PHE A 662 1.63 -8.13 17.01
C PHE A 662 2.90 -8.99 16.95
N PRO A 663 2.81 -10.30 16.67
CA PRO A 663 3.97 -11.18 16.51
C PRO A 663 4.81 -10.83 15.27
N GLU A 664 6.13 -10.99 15.34
CA GLU A 664 7.06 -10.64 14.23
C GLU A 664 6.82 -11.46 12.95
N ASN A 665 6.51 -12.75 13.08
CA ASN A 665 6.26 -13.65 11.94
C ASN A 665 4.85 -14.24 12.03
N ALA A 666 3.89 -13.60 11.36
CA ALA A 666 2.52 -14.11 11.28
C ALA A 666 1.86 -13.78 9.95
N ASP A 667 0.96 -14.68 9.52
CA ASP A 667 0.03 -14.36 8.46
C ASP A 667 -1.08 -13.47 9.01
N TYR A 668 -1.19 -12.28 8.40
CA TYR A 668 -2.00 -11.20 8.91
C TYR A 668 -3.26 -10.98 8.07
N LEU A 669 -4.40 -10.77 8.73
CA LEU A 669 -5.68 -10.38 8.14
C LEU A 669 -6.29 -9.18 8.91
N ALA A 670 -6.43 -8.05 8.24
CA ALA A 670 -7.08 -6.86 8.81
C ALA A 670 -8.60 -6.95 8.65
N ILE A 671 -9.36 -6.80 9.74
CA ILE A 671 -10.83 -6.88 9.74
C ILE A 671 -11.44 -5.50 10.08
N SER A 672 -12.33 -5.02 9.23
CA SER A 672 -13.09 -3.79 9.41
C SER A 672 -14.58 -4.05 9.21
N SER A 673 -15.43 -3.61 10.14
CA SER A 673 -16.88 -3.81 10.05
C SER A 673 -17.62 -2.49 9.89
N TRP A 674 -18.46 -2.42 8.86
CA TRP A 674 -19.39 -1.33 8.57
C TRP A 674 -20.86 -1.74 8.84
N CYS A 675 -21.05 -2.86 9.55
CA CYS A 675 -22.37 -3.31 9.99
C CYS A 675 -22.98 -2.30 10.97
N ASN A 676 -24.30 -2.10 10.86
CA ASN A 676 -25.12 -1.16 11.61
C ASN A 676 -24.79 0.32 11.39
N PHE A 677 -24.04 0.66 10.33
CA PHE A 677 -23.84 2.08 9.95
C PHE A 677 -25.07 2.67 9.25
N GLY A 678 -26.08 1.85 8.92
CA GLY A 678 -27.32 2.30 8.29
C GLY A 678 -27.14 2.81 6.85
N LEU A 679 -26.19 2.24 6.10
CA LEU A 679 -25.89 2.71 4.74
C LEU A 679 -27.05 2.44 3.76
N TYR A 680 -27.80 1.35 3.96
CA TYR A 680 -29.00 1.05 3.17
C TYR A 680 -30.18 2.00 3.43
N SER A 681 -30.08 2.92 4.39
CA SER A 681 -31.10 3.96 4.61
C SER A 681 -30.83 5.25 3.85
N ILE A 682 -29.73 5.34 3.09
CA ILE A 682 -29.35 6.54 2.33
C ILE A 682 -30.24 6.65 1.08
N ASP A 683 -31.15 7.63 1.09
CA ASP A 683 -32.14 7.82 0.03
C ASP A 683 -32.02 9.23 -0.55
N PHE A 684 -31.65 9.41 -1.82
CA PHE A 684 -31.50 10.76 -2.38
C PHE A 684 -32.82 11.38 -2.86
N GLY A 685 -33.96 10.72 -2.61
CA GLY A 685 -35.30 11.11 -3.07
C GLY A 685 -35.88 10.17 -4.13
N TRP A 686 -35.08 9.22 -4.62
CA TRP A 686 -35.48 8.19 -5.59
C TRP A 686 -35.44 6.77 -5.00
N GLY A 687 -35.46 6.64 -3.68
CA GLY A 687 -35.48 5.37 -2.98
C GLY A 687 -34.12 4.95 -2.40
N ARG A 688 -34.13 3.80 -1.74
CA ARG A 688 -32.95 3.22 -1.06
C ARG A 688 -32.07 2.42 -2.03
N PRO A 689 -30.75 2.30 -1.75
CA PRO A 689 -29.87 1.53 -2.62
C PRO A 689 -30.30 0.06 -2.67
N ILE A 690 -30.23 -0.53 -3.86
CA ILE A 690 -30.42 -1.98 -4.07
C ILE A 690 -29.19 -2.76 -3.63
N TRP A 691 -28.02 -2.17 -3.75
CA TRP A 691 -26.75 -2.78 -3.40
C TRP A 691 -25.72 -1.71 -3.01
N ILE A 692 -24.78 -2.12 -2.18
CA ILE A 692 -23.66 -1.29 -1.74
C ILE A 692 -22.41 -2.12 -1.93
N SER A 693 -21.45 -1.63 -2.71
CA SER A 693 -20.21 -2.36 -2.99
C SER A 693 -18.99 -1.70 -2.37
N LYS A 694 -18.00 -2.55 -2.08
CA LYS A 694 -16.61 -2.13 -1.93
C LYS A 694 -15.88 -2.28 -3.26
N CYS A 695 -14.81 -1.53 -3.39
CA CYS A 695 -13.85 -1.65 -4.49
C CYS A 695 -12.49 -1.87 -3.84
N ASP A 696 -11.66 -2.70 -4.46
CA ASP A 696 -10.24 -2.73 -4.17
C ASP A 696 -9.51 -1.86 -5.19
N ALA A 697 -8.24 -1.55 -4.92
CA ALA A 697 -7.44 -0.88 -5.95
C ALA A 697 -7.22 -1.81 -7.14
N GLY A 698 -7.16 -3.12 -6.90
CA GLY A 698 -6.81 -4.11 -7.90
C GLY A 698 -5.44 -3.90 -8.46
N SER A 699 -4.80 -4.97 -8.90
CA SER A 699 -3.63 -4.82 -9.73
C SER A 699 -3.37 -6.12 -10.47
N GLU A 700 -3.33 -6.03 -11.80
CA GLU A 700 -2.78 -7.10 -12.64
C GLU A 700 -1.24 -7.17 -12.53
N VAL A 701 -0.63 -6.14 -11.92
CA VAL A 701 0.80 -6.04 -11.64
C VAL A 701 1.08 -6.18 -10.14
N ASP A 702 2.28 -6.61 -9.79
CA ASP A 702 2.64 -6.74 -8.37
C ASP A 702 2.68 -5.36 -7.71
N TRP A 703 2.06 -5.25 -6.53
CA TRP A 703 1.89 -4.00 -5.80
C TRP A 703 1.84 -4.28 -4.29
N PRO A 704 2.12 -3.29 -3.41
CA PRO A 704 2.09 -3.51 -1.97
C PRO A 704 0.65 -3.66 -1.48
N PHE A 705 0.37 -4.70 -0.69
CA PHE A 705 -0.96 -4.97 -0.16
C PHE A 705 -0.94 -5.56 1.26
N LEU A 706 -2.11 -5.53 1.90
CA LEU A 706 -2.44 -6.29 3.09
C LEU A 706 -3.65 -7.18 2.79
N ASN A 707 -3.76 -8.33 3.43
CA ASN A 707 -5.02 -9.07 3.41
C ASN A 707 -6.05 -8.29 4.24
N VAL A 708 -7.21 -8.00 3.65
CA VAL A 708 -8.24 -7.18 4.29
C VAL A 708 -9.61 -7.83 4.13
N LEU A 709 -10.37 -7.86 5.22
CA LEU A 709 -11.76 -8.30 5.28
C LEU A 709 -12.65 -7.12 5.70
N TRP A 710 -13.58 -6.74 4.82
CA TRP A 710 -14.64 -5.78 5.13
C TRP A 710 -15.96 -6.51 5.35
N LEU A 711 -16.60 -6.24 6.49
CA LEU A 711 -17.92 -6.79 6.82
C LEU A 711 -18.98 -5.71 6.67
N MET A 712 -19.97 -5.92 5.79
CA MET A 712 -21.07 -5.00 5.54
C MET A 712 -22.42 -5.69 5.79
N ASP A 713 -23.47 -4.92 6.09
CA ASP A 713 -24.81 -5.50 6.16
C ASP A 713 -25.29 -5.94 4.78
N THR A 714 -26.12 -6.97 4.73
CA THR A 714 -26.96 -7.27 3.57
C THR A 714 -28.16 -6.31 3.54
N ARG A 715 -28.71 -6.02 2.36
CA ARG A 715 -29.89 -5.15 2.22
C ARG A 715 -31.09 -5.59 3.07
N GLN A 716 -31.36 -6.90 3.11
CA GLN A 716 -32.50 -7.48 3.83
C GLN A 716 -32.36 -7.40 5.37
N GLY A 717 -31.22 -6.93 5.89
CA GLY A 717 -30.89 -6.98 7.31
C GLY A 717 -30.45 -8.37 7.76
N ASP A 718 -29.85 -8.43 8.95
CA ASP A 718 -29.40 -9.64 9.66
C ASP A 718 -28.36 -10.56 8.98
N GLY A 719 -28.18 -10.50 7.66
CA GLY A 719 -27.05 -11.11 6.95
C GLY A 719 -25.80 -10.21 6.93
N ILE A 720 -24.67 -10.78 6.48
CA ILE A 720 -23.40 -10.09 6.32
C ILE A 720 -22.83 -10.37 4.93
N GLU A 721 -22.44 -9.32 4.22
CA GLU A 721 -21.54 -9.42 3.07
C GLU A 721 -20.09 -9.24 3.55
N ALA A 722 -19.27 -10.26 3.34
CA ALA A 722 -17.85 -10.28 3.65
C ALA A 722 -17.05 -10.09 2.36
N TRP A 723 -16.44 -8.92 2.22
CA TRP A 723 -15.58 -8.55 1.10
C TRP A 723 -14.13 -8.79 1.49
N LEU A 724 -13.57 -9.86 0.95
CA LEU A 724 -12.27 -10.37 1.33
C LEU A 724 -11.27 -10.15 0.20
N THR A 725 -10.24 -9.35 0.46
CA THR A 725 -9.08 -9.18 -0.42
C THR A 725 -7.92 -10.02 0.13
N LEU A 726 -7.50 -11.04 -0.62
CA LEU A 726 -6.38 -11.91 -0.29
C LEU A 726 -5.32 -11.89 -1.40
N ASP A 727 -4.11 -12.31 -1.02
CA ASP A 727 -3.13 -12.84 -1.96
C ASP A 727 -3.77 -13.91 -2.87
N GLU A 728 -3.50 -13.84 -4.18
CA GLU A 728 -4.02 -14.76 -5.19
C GLU A 728 -3.76 -16.24 -4.82
N HIS A 729 -2.62 -16.53 -4.21
CA HIS A 729 -2.26 -17.89 -3.80
C HIS A 729 -3.16 -18.49 -2.71
N TYR A 730 -3.89 -17.67 -1.94
CA TYR A 730 -4.78 -18.15 -0.89
C TYR A 730 -6.21 -18.34 -1.36
N ILE A 731 -6.65 -17.62 -2.40
CA ILE A 731 -8.08 -17.50 -2.69
C ILE A 731 -8.68 -18.84 -3.16
N GLU A 732 -7.94 -19.62 -3.94
CA GLU A 732 -8.38 -20.95 -4.39
C GLU A 732 -8.55 -21.90 -3.20
N ALA A 733 -7.53 -21.98 -2.34
CA ALA A 733 -7.56 -22.81 -1.14
C ALA A 733 -8.66 -22.37 -0.16
N PHE A 734 -8.96 -21.07 -0.09
CA PHE A 734 -10.03 -20.50 0.72
C PHE A 734 -11.42 -20.88 0.18
N ASP A 735 -11.60 -20.83 -1.13
CA ASP A 735 -12.85 -21.20 -1.80
C ASP A 735 -13.16 -22.68 -1.70
N GLU A 736 -12.16 -23.56 -1.59
CA GLU A 736 -12.35 -25.00 -1.42
C GLU A 736 -12.85 -25.42 -0.03
N ILE A 737 -12.93 -24.49 0.93
CA ILE A 737 -13.29 -24.83 2.30
C ILE A 737 -14.79 -25.14 2.39
N GLN A 738 -15.12 -26.42 2.57
CA GLN A 738 -16.50 -26.91 2.60
C GLN A 738 -17.37 -26.18 3.63
N GLU A 739 -16.87 -25.95 4.84
CA GLU A 739 -17.63 -25.26 5.90
C GLU A 739 -18.03 -23.83 5.47
N LEU A 740 -17.22 -23.16 4.65
CA LEU A 740 -17.54 -21.85 4.10
C LEU A 740 -18.60 -21.97 2.98
N ARG A 741 -18.43 -22.92 2.06
CA ARG A 741 -19.40 -23.19 0.98
C ARG A 741 -20.79 -23.53 1.49
N ASP A 742 -20.88 -24.23 2.62
CA ASP A 742 -22.15 -24.61 3.23
C ASP A 742 -22.88 -23.42 3.87
N LEU A 743 -22.18 -22.33 4.19
CA LEU A 743 -22.71 -21.20 4.97
C LEU A 743 -22.75 -19.88 4.19
N ALA A 744 -22.01 -19.75 3.09
CA ALA A 744 -21.94 -18.51 2.32
C ALA A 744 -22.02 -18.77 0.82
N SER A 745 -22.77 -17.90 0.14
CA SER A 745 -22.77 -17.83 -1.31
C SER A 745 -21.63 -16.96 -1.79
N VAL A 746 -20.88 -17.41 -2.79
CA VAL A 746 -19.79 -16.65 -3.41
C VAL A 746 -20.34 -15.79 -4.54
N ASP A 747 -20.06 -14.48 -4.47
CA ASP A 747 -20.44 -13.46 -5.44
C ASP A 747 -21.89 -13.55 -5.98
N PRO A 748 -22.92 -13.78 -5.14
CA PRO A 748 -24.29 -13.97 -5.63
C PRO A 748 -24.87 -12.67 -6.19
N SER A 749 -25.57 -12.74 -7.32
CA SER A 749 -26.30 -11.62 -7.93
C SER A 749 -27.06 -10.76 -6.91
N PRO A 750 -26.66 -9.48 -6.71
CA PRO A 750 -27.44 -8.54 -5.91
C PRO A 750 -28.86 -8.31 -6.45
N PHE A 751 -29.08 -8.57 -7.74
CA PHE A 751 -30.40 -8.44 -8.38
C PHE A 751 -31.36 -9.57 -7.97
N ASP A 752 -30.91 -10.80 -7.81
CA ASP A 752 -31.79 -11.94 -7.47
C ASP A 752 -32.25 -11.89 -6.00
N MET A 753 -31.42 -11.30 -5.13
CA MET A 753 -31.78 -10.97 -3.75
C MET A 753 -32.88 -9.87 -3.66
N TYR A 754 -33.17 -9.20 -4.77
CA TYR A 754 -34.26 -8.23 -4.90
C TYR A 754 -35.55 -8.84 -5.48
N SER A 755 -35.43 -9.73 -6.47
CA SER A 755 -36.55 -10.45 -7.10
C SER A 755 -37.39 -11.26 -6.10
N THR A 756 -36.72 -11.96 -5.17
CA THR A 756 -37.37 -12.78 -4.14
C THR A 756 -38.23 -11.98 -3.13
N ALA A 757 -37.94 -10.69 -2.94
CA ALA A 757 -38.73 -9.82 -2.07
C ALA A 757 -40.05 -9.34 -2.72
N SER A 758 -40.18 -9.44 -4.03
CA SER A 758 -41.39 -9.00 -4.77
C SER A 758 -42.52 -10.04 -4.73
N VAL A 759 -42.26 -11.24 -4.20
CA VAL A 759 -43.24 -12.35 -4.15
C VAL A 759 -43.95 -12.47 -2.80
N VAL A 760 -43.54 -11.71 -1.77
CA VAL A 760 -44.19 -11.71 -0.44
C VAL A 760 -44.94 -10.40 -0.20
N THR A 761 -45.91 -10.09 -1.07
CA THR A 761 -47.06 -9.25 -0.72
C THR A 761 -48.30 -9.81 -1.41
N LYS A 762 -49.03 -10.65 -0.68
CA LYS A 762 -50.49 -10.69 -0.71
C LYS A 762 -51.00 -10.85 0.71
#